data_AF-A0A8C8BWM9-F1
#
_entry.id   AF-A0A8C8BWM9-F1
#
_cell.length_a   1.000
_cell.length_b   1.000
_cell.length_c   1.000
_cell.angle_alpha   90.00
_cell.angle_beta   90.00
_cell.angle_gamma   90.00
#
_symmetry.space_group_name_H-M   'P 1'
#
loop_
_entity.id
_entity.type
_entity.pdbx_description
1 polymer ?
#
loop_
_entity_poly.entity_id
_entity_poly.type
_entity_poly.pdbx_seq_one_letter_code
_entity_poly.pdbx_strand_id
1 'polypeptide(L)'
;MSGALRMDEAQYSMKMIENELMMNLSYEFMPPADVKIEPYVPETAHGPYIQIIEEPKQRGFRFRYECEGPSHGGLPGASSERNRRTYPTVKVSNYVGIARVEVQLVTHSDPPQVHAHSLVGRQCCTESGICSMDVGPNDLTAQFSNLGILHVTKRGVGEVLCKRLRDEKRSLKPYATEQAIGREAKELGKIMDLNIVRLKFTAYLQDSNGGFSRALKPVVSNPIYDSKSPNASNLKISRMDKTSGSVLGGDEIFLLCDKVQKDDIEIRFYEEDDGSWEAFGDFSPTDVHKQYAIVFKTPPYHSAEIERQVTVFLQLKRKKGGDCSDPKQFTYVPRVQDKEEVQRKKQKPISYNDQWRGPLGGAGGAGRGAGGFGGGAGGGAGGGEEPRCTYLNSCFCRAFVSLLLDETLALSSLELCCANETILLFPAATLQSRATRMSKQTAGALLQYCTTGDVRVLLAMQRHLCGVQDKNGDTPLHLAIIHQQSAVTQQLVHTLLTIQQHKVLNKLNHLGQTPLHLAVITRQVKVVDVLLRAGADPTLLDRDGRNALHLAALAGDDVTLRVLLGHLGERYLHLVNMADYHGLHPLHLAVCKGGERCLRLLVEGGAKINAPEQKSGCSALHLAVRENYFKVACTLITELKADVNMCTFGGNTPLHLAASRSSPPLCSMLIAAGEMHAYPLLTIQCMSYAWDVFISVCLKRGYTERGQLDSETLSKLCELLSLNDVPWRQLAEKLNMLSLAHLYQESPLPCHNLLENYQVSKGV
;
A
#
# COMPACT_ATOMS: atom_id res chain seq x y z
N MET A 1 5.26 -34.83 -51.69
CA MET A 1 3.81 -35.13 -51.82
C MET A 1 3.43 -36.05 -50.68
N SER A 2 2.22 -35.83 -50.13
CA SER A 2 1.39 -36.76 -49.31
C SER A 2 2.04 -37.33 -48.02
N GLY A 3 1.56 -37.09 -46.80
CA GLY A 3 0.25 -36.64 -46.33
C GLY A 3 -0.53 -37.79 -45.67
N ALA A 4 -0.97 -37.54 -44.42
CA ALA A 4 -2.08 -38.16 -43.67
C ALA A 4 -1.85 -39.41 -42.77
N LEU A 5 -1.79 -39.12 -41.46
CA LEU A 5 -2.74 -39.49 -40.37
C LEU A 5 -3.33 -40.92 -40.28
N ARG A 6 -3.10 -41.59 -39.13
CA ARG A 6 -4.07 -42.30 -38.23
C ARG A 6 -3.31 -43.03 -37.11
N MET A 7 -3.42 -42.60 -35.85
CA MET A 7 -4.28 -43.07 -34.74
C MET A 7 -3.91 -44.42 -34.10
N ASP A 8 -3.57 -44.30 -32.81
CA ASP A 8 -3.72 -45.18 -31.63
C ASP A 8 -3.16 -46.61 -31.60
N GLU A 9 -2.13 -46.79 -30.75
CA GLU A 9 -1.96 -47.95 -29.86
C GLU A 9 -0.94 -47.62 -28.75
N ALA A 10 -1.42 -47.29 -27.54
CA ALA A 10 -0.59 -47.15 -26.33
C ALA A 10 -1.26 -47.87 -25.15
N GLN A 11 -1.52 -49.16 -25.34
CA GLN A 11 -1.65 -50.13 -24.25
C GLN A 11 -0.54 -51.16 -24.46
N TYR A 12 0.67 -50.91 -23.97
CA TYR A 12 1.66 -51.94 -23.60
C TYR A 12 2.92 -51.26 -23.03
N SER A 13 2.84 -50.75 -21.80
CA SER A 13 4.03 -50.45 -21.01
C SER A 13 3.71 -50.49 -19.51
N MET A 14 3.32 -51.68 -19.05
CA MET A 14 3.09 -51.96 -17.63
C MET A 14 3.69 -53.32 -17.23
N LYS A 15 4.80 -53.74 -17.85
CA LYS A 15 5.48 -55.03 -17.55
C LYS A 15 7.02 -55.02 -17.56
N MET A 16 7.68 -53.85 -17.50
CA MET A 16 9.16 -53.76 -17.54
C MET A 16 9.78 -52.99 -16.35
N ILE A 17 9.05 -52.76 -15.25
CA ILE A 17 9.59 -52.03 -14.07
C ILE A 17 9.57 -52.90 -12.79
N GLU A 18 9.04 -54.12 -12.83
CA GLU A 18 9.02 -55.01 -11.65
C GLU A 18 10.27 -55.87 -11.46
N ASN A 19 11.24 -55.86 -12.38
CA ASN A 19 12.41 -56.76 -12.33
C ASN A 19 13.75 -56.15 -11.88
N GLU A 20 13.84 -54.84 -11.61
CA GLU A 20 15.08 -54.21 -11.09
C GLU A 20 15.12 -54.04 -9.56
N LEU A 21 14.03 -54.40 -8.85
CA LEU A 21 13.94 -54.29 -7.38
C LEU A 21 14.27 -55.59 -6.62
N MET A 22 14.75 -56.63 -7.30
CA MET A 22 14.98 -57.98 -6.75
C MET A 22 16.45 -58.44 -6.75
N MET A 23 17.42 -57.55 -6.91
CA MET A 23 18.85 -57.88 -6.72
C MET A 23 19.57 -56.74 -6.01
N ASN A 24 19.64 -56.78 -4.67
CA ASN A 24 20.76 -56.30 -3.85
C ASN A 24 20.48 -56.50 -2.35
N LEU A 25 20.19 -57.73 -1.95
CA LEU A 25 20.26 -58.18 -0.56
C LEU A 25 21.27 -59.33 -0.48
N SER A 26 22.56 -58.98 -0.39
CA SER A 26 23.61 -59.91 0.01
C SER A 26 24.03 -59.61 1.45
N TYR A 27 23.68 -60.56 2.30
CA TYR A 27 24.17 -60.84 3.65
C TYR A 27 25.62 -60.39 3.94
N GLU A 28 25.84 -59.68 5.03
CA GLU A 28 27.09 -59.74 5.80
C GLU A 28 26.78 -60.10 7.26
N PHE A 29 27.50 -61.11 7.73
CA PHE A 29 27.42 -61.79 9.01
C PHE A 29 28.39 -61.15 10.01
N MET A 30 27.94 -60.77 11.21
CA MET A 30 28.81 -60.47 12.36
C MET A 30 28.14 -60.88 13.69
N PRO A 31 28.92 -61.25 14.73
CA PRO A 31 28.54 -62.18 15.81
C PRO A 31 27.80 -61.52 16.99
N PRO A 32 27.21 -62.31 17.93
CA PRO A 32 26.33 -61.75 18.95
C PRO A 32 27.15 -61.14 20.10
N ALA A 33 26.88 -59.88 20.43
CA ALA A 33 27.26 -59.27 21.69
C ALA A 33 26.01 -59.17 22.58
N ASP A 34 26.12 -59.71 23.79
CA ASP A 34 25.07 -59.78 24.80
C ASP A 34 24.46 -58.41 25.10
N VAL A 35 23.25 -58.16 24.61
CA VAL A 35 22.37 -57.11 25.10
C VAL A 35 21.17 -57.78 25.73
N LYS A 36 21.04 -57.63 27.05
CA LYS A 36 19.90 -58.11 27.84
C LYS A 36 18.61 -57.54 27.26
N ILE A 37 17.81 -58.39 26.63
CA ILE A 37 16.43 -58.09 26.24
C ILE A 37 15.57 -58.35 27.48
N GLU A 38 15.09 -57.30 28.13
CA GLU A 38 13.94 -57.42 29.02
C GLU A 38 12.65 -57.57 28.21
N PRO A 39 11.69 -58.39 28.68
CA PRO A 39 10.57 -58.84 27.85
C PRO A 39 9.55 -57.74 27.59
N TYR A 40 9.10 -57.69 26.35
CA TYR A 40 7.90 -57.01 25.88
C TYR A 40 6.67 -57.47 26.69
N VAL A 41 6.04 -56.55 27.41
CA VAL A 41 4.73 -56.75 28.05
C VAL A 41 3.65 -56.21 27.09
N PRO A 42 2.60 -56.99 26.77
CA PRO A 42 1.62 -56.62 25.77
C PRO A 42 0.78 -55.38 26.19
N GLU A 43 0.45 -54.56 25.20
CA GLU A 43 -0.52 -53.46 25.31
C GLU A 43 -1.85 -53.99 25.90
N THR A 44 -2.08 -53.68 27.18
CA THR A 44 -3.44 -53.68 27.73
C THR A 44 -4.06 -52.32 27.43
N ALA A 45 -5.37 -52.27 27.22
CA ALA A 45 -6.16 -51.05 27.01
C ALA A 45 -6.10 -50.01 28.17
N HIS A 46 -5.25 -50.27 29.19
CA HIS A 46 -5.10 -49.50 30.41
C HIS A 46 -3.68 -48.89 30.58
N GLY A 47 -2.81 -48.99 29.58
CA GLY A 47 -1.48 -48.37 29.62
C GLY A 47 -1.50 -46.83 29.66
N PRO A 48 -0.39 -46.19 30.05
CA PRO A 48 -0.27 -44.74 30.05
C PRO A 48 -0.35 -44.18 28.62
N TYR A 49 -1.17 -43.15 28.42
CA TYR A 49 -1.36 -42.51 27.11
C TYR A 49 -1.42 -41.00 27.25
N ILE A 50 -1.07 -40.29 26.17
CA ILE A 50 -1.21 -38.83 26.08
C ILE A 50 -2.47 -38.49 25.28
N GLN A 51 -3.21 -37.49 25.73
CA GLN A 51 -4.41 -36.99 25.06
C GLN A 51 -4.38 -35.46 24.99
N ILE A 52 -4.79 -34.91 23.84
CA ILE A 52 -5.00 -33.46 23.69
C ILE A 52 -6.33 -33.11 24.34
N ILE A 53 -6.29 -32.21 25.32
CA ILE A 53 -7.48 -31.68 26.02
C ILE A 53 -7.99 -30.42 25.30
N GLU A 54 -7.07 -29.55 24.91
CA GLU A 54 -7.37 -28.31 24.20
C GLU A 54 -6.50 -28.27 22.93
N GLU A 55 -7.16 -28.33 21.77
CA GLU A 55 -6.51 -28.25 20.45
C GLU A 55 -5.97 -26.83 20.20
N PRO A 56 -4.90 -26.67 19.40
CA PRO A 56 -4.48 -25.35 18.94
C PRO A 56 -5.51 -24.73 18.01
N LYS A 57 -5.58 -23.40 18.03
CA LYS A 57 -6.43 -22.65 17.11
C LYS A 57 -5.94 -22.87 15.67
N GLN A 58 -6.80 -23.46 14.84
CA GLN A 58 -6.44 -23.85 13.46
C GLN A 58 -6.18 -22.63 12.56
N ARG A 59 -6.92 -21.51 12.74
CA ARG A 59 -6.80 -20.31 11.90
C ARG A 59 -6.67 -19.02 12.69
N GLY A 60 -6.06 -18.02 12.05
CA GLY A 60 -5.90 -16.67 12.63
C GLY A 60 -4.63 -16.49 13.46
N PHE A 61 -3.79 -17.53 13.61
CA PHE A 61 -2.44 -17.41 14.15
C PHE A 61 -1.45 -17.03 13.04
N ARG A 62 -0.45 -16.20 13.33
CA ARG A 62 0.53 -15.74 12.35
C ARG A 62 1.90 -16.34 12.63
N PHE A 63 2.49 -16.98 11.62
CA PHE A 63 3.89 -17.41 11.71
C PHE A 63 4.81 -16.20 11.51
N ARG A 64 5.92 -16.15 12.25
CA ARG A 64 6.76 -14.96 12.35
C ARG A 64 8.15 -15.23 11.82
N TYR A 65 8.69 -14.33 11.00
CA TYR A 65 10.10 -14.40 10.62
C TYR A 65 11.00 -13.99 11.79
N GLU A 66 12.25 -14.45 11.77
CA GLU A 66 13.24 -14.10 12.79
C GLU A 66 13.45 -12.59 12.93
N CYS A 67 13.37 -11.84 11.82
CA CYS A 67 13.48 -10.38 11.82
C CYS A 67 12.28 -9.65 12.45
N GLU A 68 11.15 -10.33 12.72
CA GLU A 68 9.97 -9.72 13.39
C GLU A 68 10.08 -9.74 14.92
N GLY A 69 11.03 -10.47 15.49
CA GLY A 69 11.24 -10.60 16.93
C GLY A 69 10.29 -11.59 17.64
N PRO A 70 10.60 -11.97 18.90
CA PRO A 70 10.00 -13.11 19.60
C PRO A 70 8.65 -12.85 20.31
N SER A 71 8.21 -11.60 20.49
CA SER A 71 7.25 -11.22 21.54
C SER A 71 5.79 -10.98 21.08
N HIS A 72 5.32 -11.62 20.01
CA HIS A 72 4.01 -11.30 19.43
C HIS A 72 2.79 -12.09 19.95
N GLY A 73 2.96 -12.83 21.06
CA GLY A 73 1.91 -13.62 21.72
C GLY A 73 1.96 -15.12 21.37
N GLY A 74 1.52 -15.96 22.31
CA GLY A 74 1.51 -17.42 22.15
C GLY A 74 0.34 -17.94 21.32
N LEU A 75 0.51 -19.14 20.76
CA LEU A 75 -0.49 -19.89 20.01
C LEU A 75 -1.72 -20.15 20.90
N PRO A 76 -2.90 -19.60 20.57
CA PRO A 76 -4.10 -19.79 21.37
C PRO A 76 -4.71 -21.19 21.17
N GLY A 77 -5.52 -21.63 22.13
CA GLY A 77 -6.37 -22.80 22.02
C GLY A 77 -7.57 -22.57 21.09
N ALA A 78 -8.19 -23.66 20.62
CA ALA A 78 -9.35 -23.64 19.75
C ALA A 78 -10.57 -22.95 20.40
N SER A 79 -10.76 -23.12 21.71
CA SER A 79 -11.82 -22.48 22.51
C SER A 79 -11.44 -21.09 23.04
N SER A 80 -10.29 -20.55 22.62
CA SER A 80 -9.78 -19.27 23.14
C SER A 80 -10.55 -18.09 22.58
N GLU A 81 -11.07 -17.27 23.49
CA GLU A 81 -11.79 -16.04 23.21
C GLU A 81 -11.04 -14.81 23.73
N ARG A 82 -11.50 -13.60 23.39
CA ARG A 82 -10.85 -12.34 23.81
C ARG A 82 -10.81 -12.19 25.34
N ASN A 83 -11.86 -12.63 26.03
CA ASN A 83 -12.02 -12.46 27.47
C ASN A 83 -11.50 -13.66 28.28
N ARG A 84 -11.44 -14.86 27.68
CA ARG A 84 -10.93 -16.08 28.30
C ARG A 84 -9.93 -16.76 27.36
N ARG A 85 -8.64 -16.55 27.62
CA ARG A 85 -7.56 -17.12 26.81
C ARG A 85 -7.29 -18.56 27.25
N THR A 86 -7.44 -19.49 26.32
CA THR A 86 -7.03 -20.89 26.47
C THR A 86 -5.82 -21.15 25.59
N TYR A 87 -5.11 -22.24 25.87
CA TYR A 87 -3.85 -22.60 25.20
C TYR A 87 -3.81 -24.10 24.93
N PRO A 88 -3.03 -24.55 23.93
CA PRO A 88 -2.86 -25.97 23.66
C PRO A 88 -2.45 -26.72 24.94
N THR A 89 -3.27 -27.69 25.32
CA THR A 89 -3.14 -28.40 26.59
C THR A 89 -3.24 -29.89 26.33
N VAL A 90 -2.30 -30.66 26.89
CA VAL A 90 -2.28 -32.12 26.80
C VAL A 90 -2.21 -32.73 28.19
N LYS A 91 -2.78 -33.92 28.35
CA LYS A 91 -2.82 -34.65 29.60
C LYS A 91 -2.24 -36.04 29.40
N VAL A 92 -1.35 -36.44 30.32
CA VAL A 92 -0.91 -37.83 30.42
C VAL A 92 -1.88 -38.55 31.36
N SER A 93 -2.59 -39.53 30.84
CA SER A 93 -3.57 -40.34 31.56
C SER A 93 -2.98 -41.71 31.90
N ASN A 94 -3.54 -42.37 32.92
CA ASN A 94 -3.12 -43.70 33.40
C ASN A 94 -1.63 -43.79 33.79
N TYR A 95 -1.08 -42.72 34.35
CA TYR A 95 0.26 -42.66 34.93
C TYR A 95 0.24 -41.90 36.25
N VAL A 96 1.15 -42.24 37.16
CA VAL A 96 1.39 -41.51 38.41
C VAL A 96 2.89 -41.40 38.55
N GLY A 97 3.42 -40.17 38.57
CA GLY A 97 4.85 -39.89 38.54
C GLY A 97 5.17 -38.61 37.79
N ILE A 98 6.45 -38.33 37.56
CA ILE A 98 6.88 -37.17 36.76
C ILE A 98 6.95 -37.61 35.29
N ALA A 99 6.46 -36.78 34.39
CA ALA A 99 6.60 -37.01 32.96
C ALA A 99 7.15 -35.76 32.27
N ARG A 100 7.88 -35.95 31.18
CA ARG A 100 8.37 -34.88 30.29
C ARG A 100 7.57 -34.91 29.00
N VAL A 101 6.91 -33.81 28.67
CA VAL A 101 6.16 -33.67 27.43
C VAL A 101 6.97 -32.81 26.46
N GLU A 102 7.28 -33.37 25.29
CA GLU A 102 7.93 -32.69 24.19
C GLU A 102 6.95 -32.36 23.07
N VAL A 103 7.09 -31.16 22.49
CA VAL A 103 6.31 -30.65 21.38
C VAL A 103 7.24 -30.34 20.21
N GLN A 104 6.90 -30.89 19.05
CA GLN A 104 7.65 -30.71 17.81
C GLN A 104 6.71 -30.31 16.67
N LEU A 105 7.21 -29.56 15.69
CA LEU A 105 6.46 -29.24 14.48
C LEU A 105 6.64 -30.32 13.42
N VAL A 106 5.52 -30.81 12.91
CA VAL A 106 5.46 -31.82 11.85
C VAL A 106 4.65 -31.34 10.66
N THR A 107 4.85 -32.00 9.51
CA THR A 107 4.10 -31.75 8.28
C THR A 107 2.62 -32.11 8.45
N HIS A 108 1.77 -31.51 7.61
CA HIS A 108 0.35 -31.81 7.57
C HIS A 108 0.01 -33.13 6.85
N SER A 109 0.96 -33.70 6.13
CA SER A 109 0.82 -34.96 5.40
C SER A 109 0.83 -36.16 6.35
N ASP A 110 0.16 -37.23 5.97
CA ASP A 110 0.23 -38.52 6.68
C ASP A 110 1.10 -39.50 5.85
N PRO A 111 2.18 -40.08 6.40
CA PRO A 111 2.66 -39.96 7.77
C PRO A 111 3.31 -38.60 8.10
N PRO A 112 3.23 -38.14 9.36
CA PRO A 112 3.78 -36.86 9.79
C PRO A 112 5.31 -36.90 9.83
N GLN A 113 5.95 -35.99 9.10
CA GLN A 113 7.42 -35.84 9.01
C GLN A 113 7.88 -34.54 9.67
N VAL A 114 9.17 -34.39 9.93
CA VAL A 114 9.73 -33.16 10.52
C VAL A 114 9.45 -31.94 9.65
N HIS A 115 9.01 -30.84 10.27
CA HIS A 115 8.79 -29.57 9.56
C HIS A 115 10.04 -28.68 9.60
N ALA A 116 10.18 -27.75 8.66
CA ALA A 116 11.30 -26.79 8.63
C ALA A 116 11.16 -25.67 9.68
N HIS A 117 9.94 -25.24 9.99
CA HIS A 117 9.68 -24.18 10.98
C HIS A 117 10.03 -24.60 12.41
N SER A 118 10.40 -23.64 13.25
CA SER A 118 10.81 -23.88 14.65
C SER A 118 9.77 -23.39 15.64
N LEU A 119 9.58 -24.15 16.73
CA LEU A 119 8.86 -23.64 17.89
C LEU A 119 9.78 -22.73 18.69
N VAL A 120 9.28 -21.56 19.06
CA VAL A 120 9.97 -20.58 19.91
C VAL A 120 9.09 -20.24 21.11
N GLY A 121 9.69 -19.94 22.25
CA GLY A 121 8.92 -19.74 23.50
C GLY A 121 9.81 -19.83 24.73
N ARG A 122 9.25 -19.53 25.91
CA ARG A 122 10.00 -19.56 27.18
C ARG A 122 10.52 -20.96 27.55
N GLN A 123 9.84 -22.00 27.08
CA GLN A 123 10.14 -23.41 27.37
C GLN A 123 10.70 -24.14 26.14
N CYS A 124 11.05 -23.41 25.08
CA CYS A 124 11.60 -23.95 23.85
C CYS A 124 13.12 -23.84 23.85
N CYS A 125 13.81 -24.93 23.52
CA CYS A 125 15.23 -24.90 23.24
C CYS A 125 15.46 -24.20 21.89
N THR A 126 16.12 -23.03 21.91
CA THR A 126 16.27 -22.16 20.73
C THR A 126 17.05 -22.83 19.60
N GLU A 127 17.89 -23.81 19.90
CA GLU A 127 18.78 -24.47 18.93
C GLU A 127 18.17 -25.68 18.21
N SER A 128 17.17 -26.36 18.81
CA SER A 128 16.54 -27.58 18.29
C SER A 128 15.11 -27.37 17.78
N GLY A 129 14.44 -26.28 18.17
CA GLY A 129 13.06 -25.99 17.77
C GLY A 129 12.02 -26.92 18.43
N ILE A 130 12.41 -27.57 19.52
CA ILE A 130 11.59 -28.48 20.35
C ILE A 130 11.24 -27.76 21.65
N CYS A 131 9.99 -27.87 22.11
CA CYS A 131 9.54 -27.39 23.41
C CYS A 131 9.39 -28.56 24.37
N SER A 132 10.03 -28.51 25.53
CA SER A 132 9.94 -29.57 26.55
C SER A 132 9.42 -29.00 27.86
N MET A 133 8.45 -29.68 28.48
CA MET A 133 7.89 -29.31 29.78
C MET A 133 7.81 -30.53 30.69
N ASP A 134 8.30 -30.38 31.92
CA ASP A 134 8.18 -31.41 32.96
C ASP A 134 6.87 -31.19 33.72
N VAL A 135 6.00 -32.20 33.73
CA VAL A 135 4.74 -32.21 34.49
C VAL A 135 4.90 -32.95 35.81
N GLY A 136 4.34 -32.36 36.87
CA GLY A 136 4.48 -32.84 38.23
C GLY A 136 3.61 -34.06 38.55
N PRO A 137 3.86 -34.71 39.71
CA PRO A 137 3.18 -35.96 40.08
C PRO A 137 1.69 -35.81 40.42
N ASN A 138 1.23 -34.60 40.75
CA ASN A 138 -0.16 -34.31 41.13
C ASN A 138 -1.01 -33.81 39.95
N ASP A 139 -0.39 -33.13 38.99
CA ASP A 139 -1.05 -32.58 37.81
C ASP A 139 -0.24 -32.92 36.56
N LEU A 140 -0.68 -33.97 35.88
CA LEU A 140 -0.10 -34.48 34.63
C LEU A 140 -0.62 -33.74 33.39
N THR A 141 -1.09 -32.50 33.57
CA THR A 141 -1.49 -31.62 32.47
C THR A 141 -0.34 -30.66 32.09
N ALA A 142 0.02 -30.66 30.81
CA ALA A 142 0.99 -29.71 30.25
C ALA A 142 0.24 -28.67 29.42
N GLN A 143 0.34 -27.41 29.82
CA GLN A 143 -0.25 -26.28 29.09
C GLN A 143 0.84 -25.38 28.49
N PHE A 144 0.75 -25.13 27.19
CA PHE A 144 1.77 -24.38 26.46
C PHE A 144 1.29 -22.97 26.07
N SER A 145 1.42 -22.00 26.99
CA SER A 145 0.84 -20.66 26.85
C SER A 145 1.63 -19.67 25.99
N ASN A 146 2.91 -19.94 25.71
CA ASN A 146 3.80 -19.00 25.03
C ASN A 146 4.56 -19.67 23.86
N LEU A 147 3.85 -20.48 23.09
CA LEU A 147 4.37 -21.07 21.85
C LEU A 147 4.25 -20.11 20.68
N GLY A 148 5.37 -19.79 20.04
CA GLY A 148 5.45 -19.11 18.75
C GLY A 148 5.93 -20.08 17.68
N ILE A 149 5.58 -19.78 16.42
CA ILE A 149 6.07 -20.52 15.25
C ILE A 149 6.97 -19.58 14.44
N LEU A 150 8.24 -19.94 14.35
CA LEU A 150 9.27 -19.24 13.59
C LEU A 150 9.25 -19.74 12.15
N HIS A 151 8.88 -18.84 11.24
CA HIS A 151 8.80 -19.08 9.81
C HIS A 151 10.19 -19.02 9.16
N VAL A 152 10.61 -20.14 8.57
CA VAL A 152 11.86 -20.24 7.80
C VAL A 152 11.63 -19.82 6.36
N THR A 153 12.56 -19.05 5.78
CA THR A 153 12.47 -18.60 4.38
C THR A 153 12.65 -19.78 3.42
N LYS A 154 12.00 -19.71 2.24
CA LYS A 154 12.09 -20.77 1.21
C LYS A 154 13.53 -21.13 0.82
N ARG A 155 14.47 -20.18 0.87
CA ARG A 155 15.89 -20.41 0.57
C ARG A 155 16.62 -21.21 1.67
N GLY A 156 16.21 -21.07 2.93
CA GLY A 156 16.83 -21.74 4.08
C GLY A 156 16.25 -23.12 4.42
N VAL A 157 15.15 -23.53 3.79
CA VAL A 157 14.46 -24.80 4.11
C VAL A 157 15.40 -26.01 4.02
N GLY A 158 16.20 -26.11 2.96
CA GLY A 158 17.07 -27.27 2.75
C GLY A 158 18.12 -27.44 3.84
N GLU A 159 18.72 -26.36 4.30
CA GLU A 159 19.74 -26.39 5.37
C GLU A 159 19.13 -26.77 6.72
N VAL A 160 17.99 -26.17 7.06
CA VAL A 160 17.30 -26.44 8.33
C VAL A 160 16.80 -27.90 8.38
N LEU A 161 16.25 -28.42 7.28
CA LEU A 161 15.80 -29.83 7.22
C LEU A 161 16.96 -30.82 7.32
N CYS A 162 18.11 -30.53 6.70
CA CYS A 162 19.32 -31.35 6.85
C CYS A 162 19.75 -31.48 8.31
N LYS A 163 19.73 -30.37 9.08
CA LYS A 163 20.07 -30.37 10.51
C LYS A 163 19.06 -31.20 11.31
N ARG A 164 17.76 -31.02 11.08
CA ARG A 164 16.72 -31.73 11.84
C ARG A 164 16.66 -33.22 11.59
N LEU A 165 16.78 -33.64 10.33
CA LEU A 165 16.82 -35.06 9.99
C LEU A 165 18.08 -35.73 10.56
N ARG A 166 19.18 -34.99 10.68
CA ARG A 166 20.40 -35.47 11.35
C ARG A 166 20.15 -35.70 12.84
N ASP A 167 19.51 -34.76 13.52
CA ASP A 167 19.21 -34.87 14.96
C ASP A 167 18.20 -36.01 15.26
N GLU A 168 17.18 -36.18 14.41
CA GLU A 168 16.20 -37.26 14.54
C GLU A 168 16.85 -38.64 14.29
N LYS A 169 17.67 -38.77 13.24
CA LYS A 169 18.34 -40.04 12.91
C LYS A 169 19.46 -40.40 13.87
N ARG A 170 20.11 -39.43 14.50
CA ARG A 170 21.08 -39.68 15.58
C ARG A 170 20.46 -40.44 16.75
N SER A 171 19.15 -40.29 16.97
CA SER A 171 18.39 -40.97 18.02
C SER A 171 17.91 -42.38 17.63
N LEU A 172 17.82 -42.70 16.33
CA LEU A 172 17.22 -43.95 15.83
C LEU A 172 18.20 -44.88 15.10
N LYS A 173 19.19 -44.36 14.37
CA LYS A 173 20.15 -45.12 13.54
C LYS A 173 21.49 -44.38 13.42
N PRO A 174 22.54 -44.75 14.18
CA PRO A 174 23.83 -44.04 14.19
C PRO A 174 24.67 -44.15 12.90
N TYR A 175 24.25 -44.92 11.89
CA TYR A 175 25.02 -45.20 10.65
C TYR A 175 24.46 -44.54 9.37
N ALA A 176 23.52 -43.60 9.46
CA ALA A 176 22.99 -42.94 8.26
C ALA A 176 24.04 -42.04 7.58
N THR A 177 24.38 -42.32 6.32
CA THR A 177 25.36 -41.55 5.54
C THR A 177 24.87 -40.12 5.31
N GLU A 178 25.72 -39.09 5.52
CA GLU A 178 25.34 -37.67 5.36
C GLU A 178 24.70 -37.35 4.00
N GLN A 179 25.13 -38.05 2.94
CA GLN A 179 24.58 -37.91 1.59
C GLN A 179 23.14 -38.43 1.44
N ALA A 180 22.72 -39.41 2.24
CA ALA A 180 21.34 -39.91 2.24
C ALA A 180 20.40 -38.91 2.92
N ILE A 181 20.84 -38.31 4.03
CA ILE A 181 20.13 -37.26 4.76
C ILE A 181 19.94 -36.02 3.87
N GLY A 182 20.98 -35.62 3.14
CA GLY A 182 20.91 -34.49 2.22
C GLY A 182 19.96 -34.71 1.03
N ARG A 183 19.82 -35.96 0.54
CA ARG A 183 18.84 -36.30 -0.51
C ARG A 183 17.41 -36.24 0.00
N GLU A 184 17.16 -36.83 1.16
CA GLU A 184 15.85 -36.82 1.80
C GLU A 184 15.41 -35.39 2.15
N ALA A 185 16.28 -34.56 2.73
CA ALA A 185 15.99 -33.16 3.01
C ALA A 185 15.59 -32.37 1.75
N LYS A 186 16.22 -32.65 0.61
CA LYS A 186 15.89 -32.02 -0.67
C LYS A 186 14.51 -32.45 -1.20
N GLU A 187 14.18 -33.74 -1.12
CA GLU A 187 12.87 -34.22 -1.56
C GLU A 187 11.76 -33.72 -0.64
N LEU A 188 11.96 -33.79 0.68
CA LEU A 188 11.03 -33.24 1.66
C LEU A 188 10.82 -31.73 1.45
N GLY A 189 11.89 -30.98 1.19
CA GLY A 189 11.80 -29.54 0.92
C GLY A 189 11.00 -29.18 -0.33
N LYS A 190 10.85 -30.08 -1.31
CA LYS A 190 10.03 -29.85 -2.52
C LYS A 190 8.54 -30.01 -2.26
N ILE A 191 8.17 -31.00 -1.45
CA ILE A 191 6.77 -31.36 -1.17
C ILE A 191 6.19 -30.65 0.07
N MET A 192 7.05 -30.05 0.89
CA MET A 192 6.67 -29.41 2.16
C MET A 192 5.89 -28.11 1.95
N ASP A 193 4.70 -28.03 2.55
CA ASP A 193 3.91 -26.81 2.57
C ASP A 193 4.30 -25.94 3.78
N LEU A 194 4.90 -24.78 3.50
CA LEU A 194 5.33 -23.83 4.53
C LEU A 194 4.15 -23.09 5.19
N ASN A 195 2.93 -23.23 4.67
CA ASN A 195 1.78 -22.49 5.19
C ASN A 195 0.99 -23.26 6.25
N ILE A 196 1.26 -24.55 6.43
CA ILE A 196 0.46 -25.46 7.26
C ILE A 196 1.40 -26.35 8.09
N VAL A 197 1.17 -26.37 9.40
CA VAL A 197 1.94 -27.20 10.34
C VAL A 197 1.02 -27.95 11.30
N ARG A 198 1.50 -29.04 11.89
CA ARG A 198 0.83 -29.73 13.00
C ARG A 198 1.77 -29.82 14.21
N LEU A 199 1.22 -29.87 15.41
CA LEU A 199 1.98 -30.11 16.63
C LEU A 199 1.98 -31.60 16.93
N LYS A 200 3.16 -32.19 17.12
CA LYS A 200 3.34 -33.55 17.61
C LYS A 200 3.72 -33.50 19.08
N PHE A 201 2.91 -34.11 19.92
CA PHE A 201 3.14 -34.25 21.35
C PHE A 201 3.68 -35.65 21.65
N THR A 202 4.85 -35.72 22.27
CA THR A 202 5.47 -36.97 22.72
C THR A 202 5.71 -36.87 24.22
N ALA A 203 5.21 -37.84 25.00
CA ALA A 203 5.45 -37.89 26.44
C ALA A 203 6.52 -38.94 26.76
N TYR A 204 7.44 -38.59 27.65
CA TYR A 204 8.46 -39.47 28.20
C TYR A 204 8.23 -39.62 29.69
N LEU A 205 8.12 -40.86 30.16
CA LEU A 205 7.88 -41.18 31.56
C LEU A 205 9.21 -41.32 32.29
N GLN A 206 9.25 -40.91 33.56
CA GLN A 206 10.45 -41.01 34.38
C GLN A 206 10.73 -42.48 34.75
N ASP A 207 11.98 -42.92 34.58
CA ASP A 207 12.48 -44.24 35.00
C ASP A 207 13.12 -44.17 36.39
N SER A 208 13.45 -45.34 36.95
CA SER A 208 14.03 -45.51 38.30
C SER A 208 15.32 -44.71 38.55
N ASN A 209 16.05 -44.35 37.48
CA ASN A 209 17.31 -43.58 37.55
C ASN A 209 17.09 -42.06 37.45
N GLY A 210 15.83 -41.61 37.44
CA GLY A 210 15.46 -40.20 37.28
C GLY A 210 15.56 -39.68 35.84
N GLY A 211 15.99 -40.51 34.88
CA GLY A 211 15.97 -40.22 33.45
C GLY A 211 14.59 -40.41 32.81
N PHE A 212 14.39 -39.85 31.62
CA PHE A 212 13.15 -39.94 30.85
C PHE A 212 13.35 -40.82 29.60
N SER A 213 13.40 -42.15 29.75
CA SER A 213 13.67 -43.06 28.61
C SER A 213 12.41 -43.73 28.04
N ARG A 214 11.32 -43.86 28.81
CA ARG A 214 10.10 -44.53 28.34
C ARG A 214 9.18 -43.58 27.57
N ALA A 215 9.25 -43.61 26.23
CA ALA A 215 8.41 -42.80 25.35
C ALA A 215 7.01 -43.41 25.13
N LEU A 216 5.97 -42.57 25.18
CA LEU A 216 4.60 -42.93 24.82
C LEU A 216 4.31 -42.70 23.33
N LYS A 217 3.24 -43.34 22.84
CA LYS A 217 2.76 -43.14 21.46
C LYS A 217 2.45 -41.64 21.23
N PRO A 218 3.08 -41.00 20.22
CA PRO A 218 2.89 -39.59 19.99
C PRO A 218 1.49 -39.30 19.44
N VAL A 219 0.93 -38.16 19.84
CA VAL A 219 -0.37 -37.66 19.35
C VAL A 219 -0.14 -36.37 18.56
N VAL A 220 -0.82 -36.23 17.44
CA VAL A 220 -0.67 -35.08 16.53
C VAL A 220 -1.94 -34.24 16.58
N SER A 221 -1.78 -32.92 16.67
CA SER A 221 -2.88 -31.96 16.68
C SER A 221 -3.51 -31.78 15.31
N ASN A 222 -4.63 -31.06 15.29
CA ASN A 222 -5.18 -30.49 14.07
C ASN A 222 -4.19 -29.55 13.36
N PRO A 223 -4.29 -29.40 12.03
CA PRO A 223 -3.44 -28.49 11.26
C PRO A 223 -3.67 -27.03 11.66
N ILE A 224 -2.57 -26.31 11.78
CA ILE A 224 -2.51 -24.88 12.04
C ILE A 224 -2.09 -24.20 10.74
N TYR A 225 -2.91 -23.27 10.30
CA TYR A 225 -2.68 -22.53 9.07
C TYR A 225 -2.14 -21.13 9.36
N ASP A 226 -1.14 -20.70 8.61
CA ASP A 226 -0.62 -19.33 8.72
C ASP A 226 -1.65 -18.31 8.21
N SER A 227 -2.03 -17.38 9.08
CA SER A 227 -2.95 -16.28 8.75
C SER A 227 -2.41 -15.32 7.67
N LYS A 228 -1.08 -15.28 7.43
CA LYS A 228 -0.50 -14.50 6.33
C LYS A 228 -0.61 -15.20 4.98
N SER A 229 -0.90 -16.49 4.95
CA SER A 229 -1.06 -17.24 3.73
C SER A 229 -2.41 -16.91 3.06
N PRO A 230 -2.44 -16.75 1.72
CA PRO A 230 -3.62 -16.26 1.01
C PRO A 230 -4.84 -17.20 1.10
N ASN A 231 -4.62 -18.49 1.33
CA ASN A 231 -5.67 -19.52 1.40
C ASN A 231 -6.16 -19.74 2.84
N ALA A 232 -5.47 -19.16 3.83
CA ALA A 232 -5.65 -19.46 5.24
C ALA A 232 -5.94 -18.24 6.12
N SER A 233 -5.97 -17.05 5.52
CA SER A 233 -6.48 -15.85 6.16
C SER A 233 -7.90 -16.09 6.64
N ASN A 234 -8.18 -15.63 7.87
CA ASN A 234 -9.54 -15.66 8.40
C ASN A 234 -10.43 -14.77 7.53
N LEU A 235 -11.60 -15.28 7.14
CA LEU A 235 -12.56 -14.50 6.38
C LEU A 235 -13.24 -13.53 7.32
N LYS A 236 -13.27 -12.25 6.95
CA LYS A 236 -13.94 -11.23 7.74
C LYS A 236 -14.57 -10.19 6.84
N ILE A 237 -15.84 -9.89 7.11
CA ILE A 237 -16.54 -8.78 6.48
C ILE A 237 -16.28 -7.53 7.31
N SER A 238 -15.55 -6.58 6.74
CA SER A 238 -15.26 -5.31 7.40
C SER A 238 -16.50 -4.41 7.36
N ARG A 239 -16.99 -4.06 6.17
CA ARG A 239 -18.12 -3.14 5.97
C ARG A 239 -18.91 -3.50 4.72
N MET A 240 -20.16 -3.06 4.67
CA MET A 240 -21.05 -3.17 3.50
C MET A 240 -21.65 -1.79 3.26
N ASP A 241 -21.90 -1.43 2.00
CA ASP A 241 -22.54 -0.17 1.64
C ASP A 241 -24.05 -0.17 1.96
N LYS A 242 -24.74 -1.29 1.70
CA LYS A 242 -26.15 -1.51 1.95
C LYS A 242 -26.35 -2.74 2.82
N THR A 243 -27.17 -2.59 3.85
CA THR A 243 -27.58 -3.69 4.75
C THR A 243 -29.03 -4.11 4.54
N SER A 244 -29.67 -3.62 3.48
CA SER A 244 -31.03 -3.98 3.09
C SER A 244 -31.19 -3.99 1.57
N GLY A 245 -32.10 -4.81 1.07
CA GLY A 245 -32.39 -4.94 -0.37
C GLY A 245 -33.81 -5.45 -0.64
N SER A 246 -34.20 -5.44 -1.90
CA SER A 246 -35.48 -5.94 -2.39
C SER A 246 -35.57 -7.46 -2.33
N VAL A 247 -36.75 -8.01 -2.02
CA VAL A 247 -37.01 -9.46 -2.05
C VAL A 247 -36.75 -10.13 -3.40
N LEU A 248 -36.82 -9.39 -4.52
CA LEU A 248 -36.53 -9.92 -5.85
C LEU A 248 -35.04 -10.17 -6.09
N GLY A 249 -34.18 -9.68 -5.20
CA GLY A 249 -32.74 -9.69 -5.43
C GLY A 249 -32.32 -8.75 -6.57
N GLY A 250 -31.06 -8.87 -7.00
CA GLY A 250 -30.48 -8.05 -8.06
C GLY A 250 -29.92 -6.69 -7.62
N ASP A 251 -30.01 -6.34 -6.34
CA ASP A 251 -29.39 -5.12 -5.81
C ASP A 251 -27.87 -5.28 -5.75
N GLU A 252 -27.16 -4.32 -6.34
CA GLU A 252 -25.70 -4.27 -6.29
C GLU A 252 -25.23 -3.74 -4.92
N ILE A 253 -24.37 -4.52 -4.28
CA ILE A 253 -23.78 -4.28 -2.96
C ILE A 253 -22.26 -4.28 -3.08
N PHE A 254 -21.64 -3.31 -2.42
CA PHE A 254 -20.19 -3.21 -2.25
C PHE A 254 -19.80 -3.75 -0.88
N LEU A 255 -19.11 -4.89 -0.85
CA LEU A 255 -18.65 -5.53 0.36
C LEU A 255 -17.15 -5.38 0.52
N LEU A 256 -16.72 -4.73 1.60
CA LEU A 256 -15.32 -4.63 2.00
C LEU A 256 -14.97 -5.78 2.95
N CYS A 257 -13.93 -6.53 2.61
CA CYS A 257 -13.48 -7.71 3.35
C CYS A 257 -11.97 -7.73 3.54
N ASP A 258 -11.51 -8.63 4.42
CA ASP A 258 -10.10 -8.98 4.49
C ASP A 258 -9.67 -9.78 3.24
N LYS A 259 -8.38 -10.10 3.14
CA LYS A 259 -7.80 -10.70 1.92
C LYS A 259 -8.51 -12.00 1.50
N VAL A 260 -9.14 -11.99 0.34
CA VAL A 260 -9.83 -13.13 -0.30
C VAL A 260 -9.20 -13.52 -1.65
N GLN A 261 -9.46 -14.75 -2.10
CA GLN A 261 -9.08 -15.21 -3.43
C GLN A 261 -10.29 -15.20 -4.36
N LYS A 262 -10.14 -14.58 -5.54
CA LYS A 262 -11.23 -14.41 -6.50
C LYS A 262 -11.87 -15.72 -6.98
N ASP A 263 -11.10 -16.81 -7.00
CA ASP A 263 -11.55 -18.11 -7.51
C ASP A 263 -12.06 -19.06 -6.40
N ASP A 264 -11.87 -18.68 -5.12
CA ASP A 264 -12.18 -19.51 -3.94
C ASP A 264 -12.98 -18.72 -2.89
N ILE A 265 -13.98 -17.96 -3.35
CA ILE A 265 -14.86 -17.18 -2.48
C ILE A 265 -16.29 -17.20 -3.01
N GLU A 266 -17.25 -17.27 -2.09
CA GLU A 266 -18.68 -17.11 -2.32
C GLU A 266 -19.32 -16.35 -1.15
N ILE A 267 -20.45 -15.70 -1.40
CA ILE A 267 -21.21 -14.96 -0.38
C ILE A 267 -22.48 -15.74 -0.13
N ARG A 268 -22.65 -16.25 1.09
CA ARG A 268 -23.80 -17.09 1.49
C ARG A 268 -24.78 -16.25 2.31
N PHE A 269 -26.04 -16.27 1.90
CA PHE A 269 -27.19 -15.79 2.65
C PHE A 269 -27.96 -16.97 3.23
N TYR A 270 -28.39 -16.88 4.49
CA TYR A 270 -29.18 -17.92 5.15
C TYR A 270 -30.01 -17.37 6.31
N GLU A 271 -31.00 -18.13 6.75
CA GLU A 271 -31.87 -17.82 7.89
C GLU A 271 -31.50 -18.70 9.12
N GLU A 272 -31.67 -18.17 10.34
CA GLU A 272 -31.32 -18.88 11.59
C GLU A 272 -32.29 -20.02 11.94
N ASP A 273 -33.53 -19.97 11.43
CA ASP A 273 -34.55 -21.00 11.67
C ASP A 273 -34.29 -22.25 10.81
N ASP A 274 -33.56 -23.22 11.36
CA ASP A 274 -33.43 -24.62 10.90
C ASP A 274 -33.18 -24.85 9.40
N GLY A 275 -32.37 -24.00 8.75
CA GLY A 275 -31.84 -24.27 7.41
C GLY A 275 -32.88 -24.24 6.29
N SER A 276 -33.99 -23.52 6.50
CA SER A 276 -35.10 -23.36 5.53
C SER A 276 -34.65 -22.77 4.18
N TRP A 277 -33.63 -21.92 4.18
CA TRP A 277 -33.19 -21.22 2.98
C TRP A 277 -31.71 -20.86 3.00
N GLU A 278 -31.00 -21.21 1.94
CA GLU A 278 -29.69 -20.65 1.62
C GLU A 278 -29.64 -20.19 0.16
N ALA A 279 -28.96 -19.06 -0.08
CA ALA A 279 -28.74 -18.55 -1.41
C ALA A 279 -27.37 -17.87 -1.51
N PHE A 280 -26.84 -17.79 -2.73
CA PHE A 280 -25.52 -17.21 -2.98
C PHE A 280 -25.62 -15.89 -3.73
N GLY A 281 -24.82 -14.91 -3.30
CA GLY A 281 -24.65 -13.66 -4.04
C GLY A 281 -24.05 -13.92 -5.42
N ASP A 282 -24.59 -13.25 -6.44
CA ASP A 282 -24.14 -13.39 -7.81
C ASP A 282 -23.01 -12.39 -8.12
N PHE A 283 -21.84 -12.90 -8.51
CA PHE A 283 -20.69 -12.11 -8.92
C PHE A 283 -19.68 -12.96 -9.71
N SER A 284 -18.88 -12.28 -10.53
CA SER A 284 -17.78 -12.86 -11.30
C SER A 284 -16.44 -12.63 -10.60
N PRO A 285 -15.38 -13.44 -10.86
CA PRO A 285 -14.04 -13.17 -10.38
C PRO A 285 -13.47 -11.79 -10.77
N THR A 286 -14.05 -11.14 -11.78
CA THR A 286 -13.74 -9.75 -12.19
C THR A 286 -14.20 -8.71 -11.18
N ASP A 287 -15.25 -9.02 -10.41
CA ASP A 287 -15.89 -8.11 -9.47
C ASP A 287 -15.20 -8.12 -8.09
N VAL A 288 -14.21 -9.01 -7.93
CA VAL A 288 -13.32 -9.06 -6.77
C VAL A 288 -12.19 -8.04 -6.95
N HIS A 289 -12.38 -6.85 -6.39
CA HIS A 289 -11.43 -5.75 -6.50
C HIS A 289 -10.24 -5.95 -5.56
N LYS A 290 -9.06 -6.19 -6.16
CA LYS A 290 -7.75 -6.25 -5.48
C LYS A 290 -7.72 -7.16 -4.24
N GLN A 291 -8.54 -8.22 -4.19
CA GLN A 291 -8.63 -9.16 -3.06
C GLN A 291 -9.22 -8.61 -1.75
N TYR A 292 -9.70 -7.36 -1.70
CA TYR A 292 -10.19 -6.74 -0.44
C TYR A 292 -11.61 -6.19 -0.56
N ALA A 293 -12.20 -6.23 -1.75
CA ALA A 293 -13.59 -5.85 -1.95
C ALA A 293 -14.24 -6.77 -2.98
N ILE A 294 -15.55 -6.99 -2.81
CA ILE A 294 -16.38 -7.77 -3.72
C ILE A 294 -17.60 -6.93 -4.03
N VAL A 295 -17.86 -6.72 -5.32
CA VAL A 295 -19.14 -6.19 -5.78
C VAL A 295 -19.99 -7.39 -6.20
N PHE A 296 -21.19 -7.50 -5.65
CA PHE A 296 -22.08 -8.62 -5.95
C PHE A 296 -23.53 -8.18 -5.98
N LYS A 297 -24.38 -9.02 -6.59
CA LYS A 297 -25.83 -8.83 -6.62
C LYS A 297 -26.50 -9.75 -5.60
N THR A 298 -27.42 -9.21 -4.83
CA THR A 298 -28.18 -9.99 -3.84
C THR A 298 -28.99 -11.09 -4.51
N PRO A 299 -29.04 -12.31 -3.96
CA PRO A 299 -29.94 -13.33 -4.46
C PRO A 299 -31.41 -12.98 -4.21
N PRO A 300 -32.35 -13.51 -5.00
CA PRO A 300 -33.78 -13.43 -4.70
C PRO A 300 -34.10 -14.20 -3.42
N TYR A 301 -34.93 -13.62 -2.54
CA TYR A 301 -35.46 -14.33 -1.39
C TYR A 301 -36.46 -15.41 -1.83
N HIS A 302 -36.61 -16.51 -1.08
CA HIS A 302 -37.48 -17.61 -1.49
C HIS A 302 -38.96 -17.21 -1.65
N SER A 303 -39.41 -16.21 -0.89
CA SER A 303 -40.76 -15.64 -0.97
C SER A 303 -40.71 -14.28 -1.64
N ALA A 304 -41.28 -14.18 -2.84
CA ALA A 304 -41.34 -12.92 -3.60
C ALA A 304 -42.31 -11.89 -3.00
N GLU A 305 -43.19 -12.32 -2.10
CA GLU A 305 -44.20 -11.50 -1.44
C GLU A 305 -44.07 -11.64 0.08
N ILE A 306 -43.38 -10.68 0.69
CA ILE A 306 -43.33 -10.53 2.15
C ILE A 306 -44.19 -9.33 2.55
N GLU A 307 -44.94 -9.41 3.66
CA GLU A 307 -45.71 -8.28 4.19
C GLU A 307 -44.86 -7.36 5.07
N ARG A 308 -43.84 -7.93 5.73
CA ARG A 308 -42.95 -7.25 6.66
C ARG A 308 -41.51 -7.53 6.28
N GLN A 309 -40.62 -6.64 6.67
CA GLN A 309 -39.17 -6.81 6.45
C GLN A 309 -38.66 -8.08 7.16
N VAL A 310 -37.82 -8.86 6.48
CA VAL A 310 -37.24 -10.11 7.00
C VAL A 310 -35.74 -9.93 7.14
N THR A 311 -35.20 -10.28 8.30
CA THR A 311 -33.75 -10.22 8.58
C THR A 311 -33.13 -11.58 8.37
N VAL A 312 -32.19 -11.68 7.44
CA VAL A 312 -31.37 -12.86 7.17
C VAL A 312 -29.92 -12.60 7.56
N PHE A 313 -29.10 -13.65 7.56
CA PHE A 313 -27.66 -13.55 7.79
C PHE A 313 -26.89 -13.72 6.49
N LEU A 314 -25.85 -12.91 6.33
CA LEU A 314 -24.88 -12.95 5.24
C LEU A 314 -23.51 -13.27 5.83
N GLN A 315 -22.76 -14.17 5.18
CA GLN A 315 -21.38 -14.47 5.52
C GLN A 315 -20.54 -14.76 4.27
N LEU A 316 -19.23 -14.52 4.37
CA LEU A 316 -18.28 -14.98 3.36
C LEU A 316 -17.98 -16.45 3.58
N LYS A 317 -17.86 -17.22 2.51
CA LYS A 317 -17.52 -18.64 2.55
C LYS A 317 -16.47 -18.99 1.49
N ARG A 318 -15.48 -19.81 1.83
CA ARG A 318 -14.53 -20.39 0.85
C ARG A 318 -15.11 -21.62 0.18
N LYS A 319 -14.94 -21.75 -1.13
CA LYS A 319 -15.49 -22.87 -1.92
C LYS A 319 -14.78 -24.19 -1.60
N LYS A 320 -13.46 -24.17 -1.45
CA LYS A 320 -12.62 -25.36 -1.21
C LYS A 320 -12.49 -25.73 0.26
N GLY A 321 -12.37 -24.72 1.14
CA GLY A 321 -12.12 -24.90 2.57
C GLY A 321 -13.37 -24.95 3.44
N GLY A 322 -14.52 -24.49 2.92
CA GLY A 322 -15.76 -24.37 3.70
C GLY A 322 -15.71 -23.33 4.82
N ASP A 323 -14.58 -22.65 5.01
CA ASP A 323 -14.40 -21.64 6.05
C ASP A 323 -15.40 -20.50 5.88
N CYS A 324 -15.98 -20.06 6.98
CA CYS A 324 -16.99 -19.00 7.01
C CYS A 324 -16.51 -17.81 7.85
N SER A 325 -16.90 -16.60 7.46
CA SER A 325 -16.75 -15.42 8.31
C SER A 325 -17.83 -15.35 9.39
N ASP A 326 -17.64 -14.47 10.37
CA ASP A 326 -18.72 -14.06 11.26
C ASP A 326 -19.92 -13.54 10.43
N PRO A 327 -21.16 -13.93 10.76
CA PRO A 327 -22.33 -13.52 10.01
C PRO A 327 -22.69 -12.05 10.28
N LYS A 328 -23.21 -11.38 9.26
CA LYS A 328 -23.78 -10.03 9.31
C LYS A 328 -25.25 -10.05 8.94
N GLN A 329 -26.04 -9.26 9.63
CA GLN A 329 -27.47 -9.14 9.33
C GLN A 329 -27.70 -8.37 8.03
N PHE A 330 -28.65 -8.85 7.24
CA PHE A 330 -29.14 -8.22 6.02
C PHE A 330 -30.67 -8.28 5.99
N THR A 331 -31.32 -7.17 5.63
CA THR A 331 -32.78 -7.06 5.70
C THR A 331 -33.41 -7.03 4.30
N TYR A 332 -34.22 -8.03 3.98
CA TYR A 332 -35.08 -7.99 2.80
C TYR A 332 -36.32 -7.13 3.05
N VAL A 333 -36.59 -6.22 2.12
CA VAL A 333 -37.67 -5.23 2.20
C VAL A 333 -38.78 -5.60 1.21
N PRO A 334 -40.06 -5.53 1.63
CA PRO A 334 -41.21 -5.81 0.77
C PRO A 334 -41.28 -4.89 -0.44
N ARG A 335 -41.89 -5.38 -1.52
CA ARG A 335 -42.15 -4.59 -2.72
C ARG A 335 -43.14 -3.46 -2.41
N VAL A 336 -42.71 -2.21 -2.54
CA VAL A 336 -43.63 -1.07 -2.58
C VAL A 336 -44.35 -1.08 -3.93
N GLN A 337 -45.59 -1.57 -3.96
CA GLN A 337 -46.38 -1.69 -5.20
C GLN A 337 -46.70 -0.33 -5.85
N ASP A 338 -46.77 0.76 -5.08
CA ASP A 338 -47.11 2.10 -5.60
C ASP A 338 -46.05 3.16 -5.33
N LYS A 339 -45.12 3.34 -6.27
CA LYS A 339 -44.21 4.51 -6.28
C LYS A 339 -44.99 5.82 -6.49
N GLU A 340 -46.11 5.76 -7.21
CA GLU A 340 -46.90 6.93 -7.62
C GLU A 340 -47.78 7.47 -6.48
N GLU A 341 -48.41 6.60 -5.69
CA GLU A 341 -49.19 7.03 -4.51
C GLU A 341 -48.30 7.55 -3.37
N VAL A 342 -47.11 6.98 -3.20
CA VAL A 342 -46.11 7.47 -2.24
C VAL A 342 -45.56 8.84 -2.65
N GLN A 343 -45.37 9.09 -3.95
CA GLN A 343 -45.02 10.42 -4.47
C GLN A 343 -46.17 11.43 -4.32
N ARG A 344 -47.42 11.00 -4.55
CA ARG A 344 -48.62 11.81 -4.35
C ARG A 344 -48.83 12.20 -2.88
N LYS A 345 -48.47 11.33 -1.93
CA LYS A 345 -48.49 11.62 -0.49
C LYS A 345 -47.27 12.46 -0.03
N LYS A 346 -46.14 12.42 -0.75
CA LYS A 346 -44.94 13.25 -0.48
C LYS A 346 -45.04 14.67 -1.06
N GLN A 347 -45.80 14.89 -2.11
CA GLN A 347 -46.11 16.24 -2.60
C GLN A 347 -47.21 16.85 -1.73
N LYS A 348 -46.86 17.86 -0.92
CA LYS A 348 -47.86 18.68 -0.22
C LYS A 348 -48.79 19.32 -1.27
N PRO A 349 -50.12 19.26 -1.13
CA PRO A 349 -51.00 19.97 -2.04
C PRO A 349 -50.79 21.49 -1.87
N ILE A 350 -50.45 22.15 -2.98
CA ILE A 350 -50.44 23.62 -3.07
C ILE A 350 -51.90 24.07 -3.00
N SER A 351 -52.24 24.88 -2.00
CA SER A 351 -53.54 25.53 -1.88
C SER A 351 -53.72 26.52 -3.04
N TYR A 352 -54.63 26.22 -3.96
CA TYR A 352 -55.03 27.13 -5.02
C TYR A 352 -56.21 27.97 -4.52
N ASN A 353 -55.95 29.25 -4.18
CA ASN A 353 -57.00 30.23 -3.92
C ASN A 353 -57.39 30.87 -5.26
N ASP A 354 -58.55 30.50 -5.79
CA ASP A 354 -59.26 31.28 -6.80
C ASP A 354 -60.06 32.38 -6.10
N GLN A 355 -59.59 33.63 -6.14
CA GLN A 355 -60.47 34.79 -5.97
C GLN A 355 -59.91 35.96 -6.76
N TRP A 356 -60.78 36.55 -7.59
CA TRP A 356 -60.64 37.78 -8.39
C TRP A 356 -60.40 37.61 -9.90
N ARG A 357 -61.51 37.33 -10.61
CA ARG A 357 -61.73 37.84 -11.98
C ARG A 357 -61.87 39.36 -11.94
N GLY A 358 -61.18 40.04 -12.86
CA GLY A 358 -61.49 41.38 -13.38
C GLY A 358 -61.19 41.41 -14.89
N PRO A 359 -61.93 42.16 -15.73
CA PRO A 359 -62.17 41.79 -17.13
C PRO A 359 -61.37 42.61 -18.18
N LEU A 360 -61.34 42.02 -19.40
CA LEU A 360 -61.18 42.64 -20.74
C LEU A 360 -59.78 43.09 -21.20
N GLY A 361 -59.44 42.66 -22.43
CA GLY A 361 -58.40 43.27 -23.26
C GLY A 361 -57.69 42.24 -24.15
N GLY A 362 -58.10 42.14 -25.42
CA GLY A 362 -57.73 41.03 -26.29
C GLY A 362 -56.55 41.25 -27.24
N ALA A 363 -56.58 40.42 -28.29
CA ALA A 363 -55.90 40.49 -29.58
C ALA A 363 -54.56 39.77 -29.78
N GLY A 364 -54.59 38.83 -30.74
CA GLY A 364 -53.49 38.40 -31.64
C GLY A 364 -52.52 37.39 -31.04
N GLY A 365 -52.15 36.29 -31.68
CA GLY A 365 -52.23 35.91 -33.09
C GLY A 365 -50.99 35.05 -33.41
N ALA A 366 -51.24 33.81 -33.81
CA ALA A 366 -50.44 32.83 -34.55
C ALA A 366 -48.91 33.02 -34.75
N GLY A 367 -48.17 31.92 -34.53
CA GLY A 367 -46.82 31.72 -35.08
C GLY A 367 -46.30 30.30 -34.88
N ARG A 368 -46.51 29.44 -35.88
CA ARG A 368 -46.00 28.06 -36.01
C ARG A 368 -44.51 28.01 -36.39
N GLY A 369 -43.85 26.90 -36.09
CA GLY A 369 -42.63 26.39 -36.76
C GLY A 369 -41.61 25.81 -35.76
N ALA A 370 -41.55 24.52 -35.45
CA ALA A 370 -41.19 23.32 -36.25
C ALA A 370 -39.66 23.09 -36.42
N GLY A 371 -39.19 21.92 -35.94
CA GLY A 371 -37.84 21.31 -36.10
C GLY A 371 -37.13 21.16 -34.73
N GLY A 372 -36.97 19.99 -34.08
CA GLY A 372 -36.63 18.63 -34.54
C GLY A 372 -35.12 18.55 -34.79
N PHE A 373 -34.28 17.69 -34.19
CA PHE A 373 -34.43 16.46 -33.40
C PHE A 373 -33.07 16.10 -32.73
N GLY A 374 -33.13 15.28 -31.66
CA GLY A 374 -32.04 14.43 -31.11
C GLY A 374 -31.26 15.06 -29.96
N GLY A 375 -31.38 14.68 -28.68
CA GLY A 375 -31.43 13.34 -28.08
C GLY A 375 -30.05 13.05 -27.48
N GLY A 376 -29.85 12.65 -26.22
CA GLY A 376 -30.70 12.43 -25.06
C GLY A 376 -29.79 12.03 -23.89
N ALA A 377 -30.32 12.16 -22.67
CA ALA A 377 -29.95 11.48 -21.42
C ALA A 377 -28.51 11.65 -20.87
N GLY A 378 -28.27 11.83 -19.57
CA GLY A 378 -29.13 11.80 -18.39
C GLY A 378 -28.29 11.81 -17.11
N GLY A 379 -28.96 12.16 -16.00
CA GLY A 379 -28.57 12.25 -14.58
C GLY A 379 -27.41 11.40 -14.02
N GLY A 380 -26.85 11.70 -12.85
CA GLY A 380 -27.37 12.50 -11.75
C GLY A 380 -26.63 12.18 -10.44
N ALA A 381 -26.82 13.06 -9.46
CA ALA A 381 -26.46 13.01 -8.03
C ALA A 381 -26.54 11.62 -7.37
N GLY A 382 -25.64 11.26 -6.46
CA GLY A 382 -25.76 11.53 -5.01
C GLY A 382 -26.05 10.21 -4.27
N GLY A 383 -25.71 9.95 -3.01
CA GLY A 383 -25.17 10.75 -1.92
C GLY A 383 -24.85 9.83 -0.72
N GLY A 384 -24.21 10.40 0.28
CA GLY A 384 -24.14 9.80 1.62
C GLY A 384 -25.47 10.02 2.35
N GLU A 385 -25.99 8.95 2.95
CA GLU A 385 -27.13 8.98 3.84
C GLU A 385 -26.77 9.52 5.23
N GLU A 386 -27.73 10.26 5.75
CA GLU A 386 -27.93 10.63 7.15
C GLU A 386 -27.89 9.41 8.10
N PRO A 387 -27.78 9.67 9.41
CA PRO A 387 -28.64 8.99 10.36
C PRO A 387 -29.76 9.94 10.81
N ARG A 388 -30.99 9.44 10.71
CA ARG A 388 -32.17 10.02 11.33
C ARG A 388 -32.00 10.11 12.85
N CYS A 389 -32.22 11.30 13.40
CA CYS A 389 -32.74 11.48 14.74
C CYS A 389 -34.05 12.28 14.66
N THR A 390 -35.12 11.60 15.06
CA THR A 390 -36.38 12.21 15.49
C THR A 390 -36.13 13.14 16.68
N TYR A 391 -36.94 14.18 16.80
CA TYR A 391 -36.85 15.30 17.77
C TYR A 391 -35.71 16.30 17.53
N LEU A 392 -36.04 17.42 16.88
CA LEU A 392 -35.48 18.76 17.16
C LEU A 392 -36.16 19.82 16.28
N ASN A 393 -37.48 19.99 16.44
CA ASN A 393 -38.21 21.15 15.88
C ASN A 393 -38.03 22.42 16.76
N SER A 394 -36.84 22.62 17.34
CA SER A 394 -36.52 23.80 18.16
C SER A 394 -35.21 24.51 17.82
N CYS A 395 -34.40 24.02 16.86
CA CYS A 395 -33.08 24.63 16.58
C CYS A 395 -33.00 25.49 15.32
N PHE A 396 -34.00 25.48 14.41
CA PHE A 396 -33.93 26.27 13.17
C PHE A 396 -34.10 27.78 13.40
N CYS A 397 -34.70 28.19 14.52
CA CYS A 397 -34.83 29.61 14.88
C CYS A 397 -33.58 30.21 15.55
N ARG A 398 -32.60 29.41 16.00
CA ARG A 398 -31.39 29.94 16.67
C ARG A 398 -30.24 30.26 15.72
N ALA A 399 -30.11 29.55 14.58
CA ALA A 399 -29.00 29.78 13.65
C ALA A 399 -29.16 31.03 12.78
N PHE A 400 -30.40 31.42 12.45
CA PHE A 400 -30.67 32.63 11.66
C PHE A 400 -30.55 33.92 12.49
N VAL A 401 -30.73 33.83 13.82
CA VAL A 401 -30.55 34.95 14.75
C VAL A 401 -29.08 35.16 15.13
N SER A 402 -28.25 34.10 15.12
CA SER A 402 -26.83 34.20 15.44
C SER A 402 -25.98 34.87 14.35
N LEU A 403 -26.47 34.96 13.10
CA LEU A 403 -25.78 35.62 11.99
C LEU A 403 -26.04 37.14 11.92
N LEU A 404 -26.84 37.68 12.85
CA LEU A 404 -27.19 39.10 12.90
C LEU A 404 -26.61 39.84 14.12
N LEU A 405 -25.88 39.16 15.00
CA LEU A 405 -25.30 39.75 16.20
C LEU A 405 -23.85 39.31 16.36
N ASP A 406 -22.93 40.14 15.88
CA ASP A 406 -21.60 40.25 16.47
C ASP A 406 -21.36 41.73 16.78
N GLU A 407 -21.89 42.14 17.92
CA GLU A 407 -21.24 43.06 18.88
C GLU A 407 -22.14 43.16 20.12
N THR A 408 -21.63 42.63 21.23
CA THR A 408 -21.86 43.04 22.62
C THR A 408 -23.26 43.52 23.03
N LEU A 409 -23.96 42.71 23.82
CA LEU A 409 -24.43 43.09 25.17
C LEU A 409 -25.15 41.91 25.83
N ALA A 410 -24.73 41.61 27.05
CA ALA A 410 -25.35 40.66 27.96
C ALA A 410 -26.81 41.04 28.22
N LEU A 411 -27.72 40.08 28.25
CA LEU A 411 -28.88 40.09 29.14
C LEU A 411 -29.46 38.66 29.24
N SER A 412 -29.49 38.20 30.48
CA SER A 412 -30.02 36.93 30.96
C SER A 412 -31.55 36.90 30.93
N SER A 413 -32.09 35.71 30.65
CA SER A 413 -33.33 35.14 31.20
C SER A 413 -34.53 36.08 31.40
N LEU A 414 -35.53 35.98 30.52
CA LEU A 414 -36.93 36.18 30.88
C LEU A 414 -37.81 35.29 29.98
N GLU A 415 -38.55 34.41 30.64
CA GLU A 415 -39.64 33.59 30.11
C GLU A 415 -40.69 34.49 29.47
N LEU A 416 -41.31 34.06 28.36
CA LEU A 416 -42.58 34.64 27.95
C LEU A 416 -43.48 33.58 27.29
N CYS A 417 -44.53 33.23 28.03
CA CYS A 417 -45.70 32.53 27.55
C CYS A 417 -46.55 33.43 26.62
N CYS A 418 -47.02 32.83 25.54
CA CYS A 418 -48.30 33.01 24.83
C CYS A 418 -49.09 34.34 25.01
N ALA A 419 -49.22 35.16 23.95
CA ALA A 419 -50.48 35.76 23.49
C ALA A 419 -50.33 36.66 22.23
N ASN A 420 -51.12 36.33 21.20
CA ASN A 420 -51.82 37.14 20.19
C ASN A 420 -51.13 38.26 19.35
N GLU A 421 -50.93 37.93 18.07
CA GLU A 421 -51.23 38.68 16.82
C GLU A 421 -50.72 40.12 16.55
N THR A 422 -50.00 40.79 17.45
CA THR A 422 -49.55 42.18 17.19
C THR A 422 -48.07 42.35 16.78
N ILE A 423 -47.32 41.25 16.59
CA ILE A 423 -45.85 41.32 16.43
C ILE A 423 -45.36 41.22 14.96
N LEU A 424 -46.23 40.93 13.97
CA LEU A 424 -45.79 40.77 12.57
C LEU A 424 -45.61 42.07 11.77
N LEU A 425 -46.07 43.22 12.27
CA LEU A 425 -45.97 44.52 11.56
C LEU A 425 -44.64 45.27 11.82
N PHE A 426 -44.00 45.06 12.97
CA PHE A 426 -42.71 45.68 13.31
C PHE A 426 -41.52 45.15 12.47
N PRO A 427 -41.42 43.84 12.16
CA PRO A 427 -40.39 43.30 11.26
C PRO A 427 -40.53 43.78 9.81
N ALA A 428 -41.77 43.97 9.33
CA ALA A 428 -42.03 44.40 7.96
C ALA A 428 -41.61 45.86 7.72
N ALA A 429 -41.92 46.76 8.66
CA ALA A 429 -41.53 48.18 8.56
C ALA A 429 -40.00 48.38 8.63
N THR A 430 -39.31 47.57 9.44
CA THR A 430 -37.84 47.59 9.55
C THR A 430 -37.14 46.97 8.33
N LEU A 431 -37.75 45.96 7.69
CA LEU A 431 -37.31 45.43 6.39
C LEU A 431 -37.51 46.45 5.25
N GLN A 432 -38.66 47.13 5.22
CA GLN A 432 -38.97 48.16 4.21
C GLN A 432 -38.03 49.37 4.33
N SER A 433 -37.70 49.80 5.56
CA SER A 433 -36.75 50.90 5.79
C SER A 433 -35.32 50.54 5.40
N ARG A 434 -34.91 49.28 5.62
CA ARG A 434 -33.62 48.75 5.13
C ARG A 434 -33.58 48.68 3.60
N ALA A 435 -34.65 48.18 2.96
CA ALA A 435 -34.73 48.08 1.50
C ALA A 435 -34.67 49.45 0.82
N THR A 436 -35.42 50.43 1.33
CA THR A 436 -35.40 51.82 0.82
C THR A 436 -34.05 52.51 1.06
N ARG A 437 -33.41 52.27 2.21
CA ARG A 437 -32.03 52.76 2.47
C ARG A 437 -31.02 52.15 1.50
N MET A 438 -31.09 50.84 1.24
CA MET A 438 -30.22 50.19 0.25
C MET A 438 -30.46 50.73 -1.16
N SER A 439 -31.71 50.95 -1.57
CA SER A 439 -32.07 51.53 -2.87
C SER A 439 -31.53 52.96 -3.03
N LYS A 440 -31.59 53.78 -1.99
CA LYS A 440 -30.99 55.13 -2.00
C LYS A 440 -29.46 55.07 -2.12
N GLN A 441 -28.83 54.15 -1.41
CA GLN A 441 -27.37 53.94 -1.47
C GLN A 441 -26.93 53.42 -2.84
N THR A 442 -27.66 52.47 -3.45
CA THR A 442 -27.36 51.97 -4.79
C THR A 442 -27.58 53.04 -5.87
N ALA A 443 -28.66 53.84 -5.77
CA ALA A 443 -28.88 54.98 -6.66
C ALA A 443 -27.78 56.04 -6.54
N GLY A 444 -27.33 56.35 -5.32
CA GLY A 444 -26.21 57.26 -5.07
C GLY A 444 -24.89 56.74 -5.64
N ALA A 445 -24.61 55.45 -5.49
CA ALA A 445 -23.41 54.82 -6.06
C ALA A 445 -23.45 54.78 -7.60
N LEU A 446 -24.60 54.53 -8.21
CA LEU A 446 -24.80 54.60 -9.66
C LEU A 446 -24.59 56.03 -10.18
N LEU A 447 -25.12 57.03 -9.48
CA LEU A 447 -24.90 58.44 -9.82
C LEU A 447 -23.41 58.80 -9.76
N GLN A 448 -22.73 58.40 -8.68
CA GLN A 448 -21.29 58.63 -8.55
C GLN A 448 -20.49 57.92 -9.64
N TYR A 449 -20.87 56.70 -10.02
CA TYR A 449 -20.27 56.00 -11.15
C TYR A 449 -20.47 56.75 -12.47
N CYS A 450 -21.67 57.24 -12.77
CA CYS A 450 -21.94 58.03 -13.96
C CYS A 450 -21.10 59.32 -14.03
N THR A 451 -20.78 59.92 -12.88
CA THR A 451 -19.97 61.14 -12.81
C THR A 451 -18.46 60.90 -12.82
N THR A 452 -17.99 59.79 -12.24
CA THR A 452 -16.54 59.52 -12.02
C THR A 452 -15.98 58.47 -12.98
N GLY A 453 -16.83 57.65 -13.61
CA GLY A 453 -16.43 56.47 -14.37
C GLY A 453 -15.81 55.35 -13.52
N ASP A 454 -15.82 55.49 -12.20
CA ASP A 454 -15.06 54.61 -11.30
C ASP A 454 -15.89 53.42 -10.82
N VAL A 455 -15.62 52.25 -11.41
CA VAL A 455 -16.30 50.98 -11.10
C VAL A 455 -16.15 50.59 -9.62
N ARG A 456 -15.16 51.13 -8.90
CA ARG A 456 -14.91 50.83 -7.49
C ARG A 456 -16.10 51.18 -6.59
N VAL A 457 -16.81 52.27 -6.91
CA VAL A 457 -17.96 52.75 -6.13
C VAL A 457 -19.14 51.77 -6.20
N LEU A 458 -19.35 51.15 -7.37
CA LEU A 458 -20.39 50.13 -7.57
C LEU A 458 -20.04 48.81 -6.88
N LEU A 459 -18.79 48.36 -7.02
CA LEU A 459 -18.31 47.12 -6.41
C LEU A 459 -18.26 47.20 -4.88
N ALA A 460 -18.01 48.39 -4.31
CA ALA A 460 -18.08 48.61 -2.86
C ALA A 460 -19.49 48.35 -2.29
N MET A 461 -20.55 48.75 -3.02
CA MET A 461 -21.94 48.46 -2.62
C MET A 461 -22.29 46.97 -2.81
N GLN A 462 -21.78 46.35 -3.88
CA GLN A 462 -22.04 44.95 -4.20
C GLN A 462 -20.95 44.00 -3.71
N ARG A 463 -20.35 44.27 -2.54
CA ARG A 463 -19.27 43.48 -1.93
C ARG A 463 -19.52 41.96 -1.88
N HIS A 464 -20.78 41.55 -1.79
CA HIS A 464 -21.18 40.15 -1.72
C HIS A 464 -20.93 39.40 -3.05
N LEU A 465 -21.03 40.08 -4.20
CA LEU A 465 -20.85 39.46 -5.52
C LEU A 465 -19.39 39.06 -5.78
N CYS A 466 -18.43 39.76 -5.18
CA CYS A 466 -17.01 39.44 -5.34
C CYS A 466 -16.64 38.07 -4.76
N GLY A 467 -17.44 37.53 -3.83
CA GLY A 467 -17.22 36.23 -3.19
C GLY A 467 -18.09 35.09 -3.74
N VAL A 468 -18.98 35.35 -4.69
CA VAL A 468 -19.85 34.32 -5.28
C VAL A 468 -19.02 33.39 -6.16
N GLN A 469 -19.25 32.09 -6.05
CA GLN A 469 -18.56 31.07 -6.82
C GLN A 469 -19.47 30.56 -7.95
N ASP A 470 -18.88 30.28 -9.10
CA ASP A 470 -19.56 29.61 -10.21
C ASP A 470 -19.69 28.09 -9.99
N LYS A 471 -20.12 27.35 -11.02
CA LYS A 471 -20.25 25.88 -10.96
C LYS A 471 -18.92 25.14 -10.77
N ASN A 472 -17.80 25.81 -11.02
CA ASN A 472 -16.44 25.28 -10.86
C ASN A 472 -15.79 25.75 -9.55
N GLY A 473 -16.52 26.53 -8.74
CA GLY A 473 -15.98 27.12 -7.52
C GLY A 473 -15.18 28.40 -7.78
N ASP A 474 -15.12 28.90 -9.01
CA ASP A 474 -14.33 30.07 -9.39
C ASP A 474 -15.04 31.37 -8.99
N THR A 475 -14.31 32.25 -8.30
CA THR A 475 -14.80 33.61 -8.01
C THR A 475 -14.59 34.53 -9.22
N PRO A 476 -15.21 35.73 -9.28
CA PRO A 476 -14.94 36.70 -10.35
C PRO A 476 -13.44 37.02 -10.52
N LEU A 477 -12.67 36.95 -9.44
CA LEU A 477 -11.22 37.11 -9.48
C LEU A 477 -10.51 35.94 -10.17
N HIS A 478 -10.95 34.69 -9.95
CA HIS A 478 -10.43 33.52 -10.67
C HIS A 478 -10.68 33.67 -12.17
N LEU A 479 -11.91 34.02 -12.56
CA LEU A 479 -12.29 34.19 -13.96
C LEU A 479 -11.49 35.30 -14.66
N ALA A 480 -11.29 36.43 -14.00
CA ALA A 480 -10.48 37.53 -14.54
C ALA A 480 -9.03 37.09 -14.85
N ILE A 481 -8.46 36.25 -13.98
CA ILE A 481 -7.10 35.70 -14.14
C ILE A 481 -7.08 34.64 -15.25
N ILE A 482 -8.06 33.72 -15.28
CA ILE A 482 -8.18 32.68 -16.32
C ILE A 482 -8.25 33.31 -17.71
N HIS A 483 -9.01 34.40 -17.85
CA HIS A 483 -9.14 35.15 -19.11
C HIS A 483 -8.02 36.19 -19.34
N GLN A 484 -6.97 36.22 -18.51
CA GLN A 484 -5.79 37.09 -18.62
C GLN A 484 -6.13 38.60 -18.67
N GLN A 485 -7.21 39.01 -18.00
CA GLN A 485 -7.66 40.40 -17.94
C GLN A 485 -6.95 41.15 -16.81
N SER A 486 -5.69 41.54 -17.04
CA SER A 486 -4.84 42.18 -16.03
C SER A 486 -5.40 43.50 -15.48
N ALA A 487 -6.00 44.35 -16.32
CA ALA A 487 -6.60 45.62 -15.89
C ALA A 487 -7.81 45.40 -14.95
N VAL A 488 -8.70 44.46 -15.30
CA VAL A 488 -9.86 44.11 -14.47
C VAL A 488 -9.40 43.51 -13.14
N THR A 489 -8.37 42.66 -13.18
CA THR A 489 -7.79 42.03 -11.99
C THR A 489 -7.22 43.07 -11.03
N GLN A 490 -6.47 44.07 -11.53
CA GLN A 490 -5.94 45.15 -10.69
C GLN A 490 -7.04 45.99 -10.05
N GLN A 491 -8.09 46.31 -10.82
CA GLN A 491 -9.24 47.06 -10.31
C GLN A 491 -9.96 46.26 -9.20
N LEU A 492 -10.19 44.96 -9.40
CA LEU A 492 -10.82 44.07 -8.43
C LEU A 492 -9.98 43.88 -7.17
N VAL A 493 -8.65 43.74 -7.29
CA VAL A 493 -7.78 43.62 -6.11
C VAL A 493 -7.78 44.93 -5.31
N HIS A 494 -7.74 46.07 -5.98
CA HIS A 494 -7.78 47.37 -5.32
C HIS A 494 -9.13 47.60 -4.60
N THR A 495 -10.26 47.19 -5.18
CA THR A 495 -11.56 47.26 -4.47
C THR A 495 -11.60 46.32 -3.27
N LEU A 496 -11.10 45.09 -3.39
CA LEU A 496 -11.05 44.13 -2.28
C LEU A 496 -10.23 44.64 -1.10
N LEU A 497 -9.12 45.35 -1.37
CA LEU A 497 -8.32 46.02 -0.34
C LEU A 497 -9.09 47.14 0.35
N THR A 498 -9.78 48.01 -0.39
CA THR A 498 -10.59 49.10 0.16
C THR A 498 -11.74 48.58 1.03
N ILE A 499 -12.32 47.43 0.68
CA ILE A 499 -13.44 46.81 1.43
C ILE A 499 -12.92 45.91 2.59
N GLN A 500 -11.61 45.76 2.76
CA GLN A 500 -10.95 44.89 3.75
C GLN A 500 -11.38 43.40 3.70
N GLN A 501 -11.82 42.92 2.54
CA GLN A 501 -12.29 41.55 2.33
C GLN A 501 -11.14 40.59 1.96
N HIS A 502 -10.10 40.51 2.81
CA HIS A 502 -8.93 39.64 2.58
C HIS A 502 -9.30 38.16 2.42
N LYS A 503 -10.43 37.72 2.99
CA LYS A 503 -10.92 36.34 2.89
C LYS A 503 -11.29 35.92 1.46
N VAL A 504 -11.65 36.85 0.58
CA VAL A 504 -12.04 36.55 -0.81
C VAL A 504 -10.81 36.28 -1.69
N LEU A 505 -9.68 36.92 -1.36
CA LEU A 505 -8.40 36.79 -2.08
C LEU A 505 -7.84 35.36 -2.00
N ASN A 506 -8.17 34.64 -0.92
CA ASN A 506 -7.67 33.30 -0.59
C ASN A 506 -8.76 32.21 -0.75
N LYS A 507 -9.88 32.50 -1.41
CA LYS A 507 -10.91 31.48 -1.69
C LYS A 507 -10.39 30.45 -2.68
N LEU A 508 -10.73 29.19 -2.42
CA LEU A 508 -10.34 28.05 -3.24
C LEU A 508 -11.46 27.68 -4.21
N ASN A 509 -11.11 27.35 -5.46
CA ASN A 509 -12.03 26.72 -6.40
C ASN A 509 -12.19 25.22 -6.14
N HIS A 510 -12.99 24.50 -6.94
CA HIS A 510 -13.16 23.05 -6.77
C HIS A 510 -11.90 22.22 -7.05
N LEU A 511 -10.89 22.82 -7.70
CA LEU A 511 -9.57 22.21 -7.86
C LEU A 511 -8.64 22.49 -6.67
N GLY A 512 -9.06 23.28 -5.68
CA GLY A 512 -8.21 23.67 -4.55
C GLY A 512 -7.22 24.79 -4.88
N GLN A 513 -7.41 25.50 -5.99
CA GLN A 513 -6.52 26.56 -6.45
C GLN A 513 -6.97 27.91 -5.90
N THR A 514 -5.98 28.71 -5.49
CA THR A 514 -6.19 30.12 -5.16
C THR A 514 -6.05 30.97 -6.44
N PRO A 515 -6.53 32.24 -6.43
CA PRO A 515 -6.23 33.20 -7.48
C PRO A 515 -4.72 33.34 -7.75
N LEU A 516 -3.88 33.23 -6.70
CA LEU A 516 -2.43 33.24 -6.82
C LEU A 516 -1.90 32.02 -7.58
N HIS A 517 -2.42 30.82 -7.32
CA HIS A 517 -2.06 29.61 -8.08
C HIS A 517 -2.37 29.77 -9.57
N LEU A 518 -3.56 30.29 -9.91
CA LEU A 518 -3.94 30.53 -11.31
C LEU A 518 -3.06 31.58 -11.99
N ALA A 519 -2.67 32.65 -11.26
CA ALA A 519 -1.79 33.68 -11.81
C ALA A 519 -0.40 33.11 -12.16
N VAL A 520 0.11 32.17 -11.36
CA VAL A 520 1.38 31.47 -11.63
C VAL A 520 1.22 30.48 -12.78
N ILE A 521 0.14 29.69 -12.82
CA ILE A 521 -0.13 28.73 -13.91
C ILE A 521 -0.26 29.45 -15.26
N THR A 522 -0.89 30.63 -15.28
CA THR A 522 -1.06 31.47 -16.47
C THR A 522 0.14 32.36 -16.77
N ARG A 523 1.21 32.31 -15.96
CA ARG A 523 2.47 33.08 -16.12
C ARG A 523 2.29 34.60 -16.13
N GLN A 524 1.35 35.11 -15.33
CA GLN A 524 1.03 36.54 -15.25
C GLN A 524 1.82 37.26 -14.15
N VAL A 525 3.09 37.58 -14.41
CA VAL A 525 4.02 38.20 -13.44
C VAL A 525 3.45 39.46 -12.76
N LYS A 526 2.85 40.38 -13.55
CA LYS A 526 2.27 41.63 -13.02
C LYS A 526 1.11 41.38 -12.05
N VAL A 527 0.30 40.35 -12.32
CA VAL A 527 -0.83 39.99 -11.48
C VAL A 527 -0.33 39.34 -10.19
N VAL A 528 0.70 38.49 -10.27
CA VAL A 528 1.35 37.89 -9.10
C VAL A 528 1.88 38.97 -8.14
N ASP A 529 2.60 39.98 -8.65
CA ASP A 529 3.11 41.10 -7.83
C ASP A 529 1.96 41.86 -7.14
N VAL A 530 0.87 42.14 -7.86
CA VAL A 530 -0.31 42.83 -7.32
C VAL A 530 -1.03 42.00 -6.26
N LEU A 531 -1.21 40.69 -6.46
CA LEU A 531 -1.85 39.80 -5.50
C LEU A 531 -1.03 39.65 -4.21
N LEU A 532 0.30 39.51 -4.32
CA LEU A 532 1.18 39.40 -3.16
C LEU A 532 1.21 40.68 -2.34
N ARG A 533 1.29 41.85 -2.99
CA ARG A 533 1.17 43.16 -2.32
C ARG A 533 -0.19 43.35 -1.64
N ALA A 534 -1.23 42.71 -2.17
CA ALA A 534 -2.57 42.73 -1.59
C ALA A 534 -2.76 41.74 -0.41
N GLY A 535 -1.72 41.00 -0.02
CA GLY A 535 -1.77 40.06 1.11
C GLY A 535 -2.32 38.68 0.75
N ALA A 536 -2.19 38.24 -0.51
CA ALA A 536 -2.50 36.86 -0.88
C ALA A 536 -1.57 35.90 -0.12
N ASP A 537 -2.13 34.81 0.41
CA ASP A 537 -1.38 33.86 1.22
C ASP A 537 -0.69 32.80 0.35
N PRO A 538 0.66 32.77 0.28
CA PRO A 538 1.40 31.79 -0.52
C PRO A 538 1.51 30.42 0.15
N THR A 539 1.06 30.26 1.40
CA THR A 539 1.13 28.99 2.14
C THR A 539 0.05 27.99 1.72
N LEU A 540 -1.01 28.48 1.09
CA LEU A 540 -2.13 27.65 0.65
C LEU A 540 -1.68 26.67 -0.43
N LEU A 541 -2.21 25.45 -0.37
CA LEU A 541 -1.80 24.35 -1.24
C LEU A 541 -2.93 23.99 -2.21
N ASP A 542 -2.53 23.66 -3.43
CA ASP A 542 -3.41 23.07 -4.45
C ASP A 542 -3.80 21.62 -4.07
N ARG A 543 -4.72 20.99 -4.82
CA ARG A 543 -5.16 19.59 -4.62
C ARG A 543 -4.01 18.57 -4.58
N ASP A 544 -2.90 18.86 -5.28
CA ASP A 544 -1.70 18.02 -5.30
C ASP A 544 -0.69 18.37 -4.17
N GLY A 545 -1.08 19.23 -3.22
CA GLY A 545 -0.20 19.67 -2.13
C GLY A 545 0.87 20.68 -2.57
N ARG A 546 0.69 21.30 -3.75
CA ARG A 546 1.66 22.22 -4.35
C ARG A 546 1.37 23.66 -3.91
N ASN A 547 2.41 24.37 -3.48
CA ASN A 547 2.35 25.82 -3.26
C ASN A 547 2.66 26.60 -4.55
N ALA A 548 2.56 27.93 -4.51
CA ALA A 548 2.88 28.79 -5.65
C ALA A 548 4.32 28.61 -6.20
N LEU A 549 5.30 28.31 -5.34
CA LEU A 549 6.69 28.04 -5.75
C LEU A 549 6.82 26.72 -6.52
N HIS A 550 6.12 25.66 -6.08
CA HIS A 550 6.08 24.38 -6.80
C HIS A 550 5.53 24.57 -8.21
N LEU A 551 4.46 25.36 -8.36
CA LEU A 551 3.84 25.65 -9.65
C LEU A 551 4.77 26.46 -10.56
N ALA A 552 5.45 27.47 -10.02
CA ALA A 552 6.43 28.27 -10.79
C ALA A 552 7.63 27.42 -11.24
N ALA A 553 8.16 26.57 -10.36
CA ALA A 553 9.25 25.64 -10.67
C ALA A 553 8.82 24.59 -11.71
N LEU A 554 7.60 24.06 -11.61
CA LEU A 554 7.03 23.13 -12.58
C LEU A 554 6.79 23.78 -13.95
N ALA A 555 6.42 25.06 -13.96
CA ALA A 555 6.25 25.83 -15.19
C ALA A 555 7.59 26.22 -15.85
N GLY A 556 8.70 26.17 -15.09
CA GLY A 556 10.03 26.61 -15.52
C GLY A 556 10.13 28.14 -15.71
N ASP A 557 9.29 28.91 -15.02
CA ASP A 557 9.21 30.37 -15.16
C ASP A 557 10.10 31.06 -14.12
N ASP A 558 11.30 31.45 -14.54
CA ASP A 558 12.28 32.12 -13.68
C ASP A 558 11.88 33.55 -13.29
N VAL A 559 11.06 34.22 -14.11
CA VAL A 559 10.64 35.60 -13.85
C VAL A 559 9.58 35.63 -12.75
N THR A 560 8.55 34.79 -12.86
CA THR A 560 7.52 34.65 -11.82
C THR A 560 8.12 34.16 -10.52
N LEU A 561 9.05 33.21 -10.58
CA LEU A 561 9.73 32.67 -9.41
C LEU A 561 10.56 33.73 -8.68
N ARG A 562 11.27 34.60 -9.40
CA ARG A 562 12.02 35.72 -8.81
C ARG A 562 11.11 36.68 -8.06
N VAL A 563 9.95 37.01 -8.63
CA VAL A 563 8.96 37.90 -7.97
C VAL A 563 8.38 37.24 -6.73
N LEU A 564 8.04 35.95 -6.79
CA LEU A 564 7.57 35.20 -5.63
C LEU A 564 8.62 35.22 -4.51
N LEU A 565 9.87 34.84 -4.80
CA LEU A 565 10.96 34.81 -3.82
C LEU A 565 11.28 36.20 -3.25
N GLY A 566 11.18 37.26 -4.04
CA GLY A 566 11.40 38.64 -3.57
C GLY A 566 10.33 39.14 -2.59
N HIS A 567 9.08 38.66 -2.72
CA HIS A 567 7.98 39.00 -1.79
C HIS A 567 7.85 38.01 -0.63
N LEU A 568 8.43 36.83 -0.74
CA LEU A 568 8.54 35.84 0.33
C LEU A 568 9.63 36.29 1.32
N GLY A 569 9.26 37.15 2.28
CA GLY A 569 10.16 37.51 3.38
C GLY A 569 10.52 36.30 4.29
N GLU A 570 11.36 36.53 5.29
CA GLU A 570 11.86 35.52 6.26
C GLU A 570 10.77 34.58 6.82
N ARG A 571 9.55 35.08 6.99
CA ARG A 571 8.41 34.31 7.53
C ARG A 571 8.03 33.10 6.68
N TYR A 572 8.25 33.14 5.37
CA TYR A 572 7.79 32.11 4.43
C TYR A 572 8.92 31.32 3.77
N LEU A 573 10.16 31.49 4.24
CA LEU A 573 11.34 30.80 3.71
C LEU A 573 11.23 29.26 3.79
N HIS A 574 10.48 28.76 4.79
CA HIS A 574 10.21 27.33 4.93
C HIS A 574 9.44 26.73 3.75
N LEU A 575 8.65 27.52 3.01
CA LEU A 575 7.87 27.04 1.86
C LEU A 575 8.73 26.53 0.70
N VAL A 576 9.99 26.98 0.62
CA VAL A 576 10.96 26.54 -0.38
C VAL A 576 11.39 25.08 -0.13
N ASN A 577 11.26 24.61 1.11
CA ASN A 577 11.66 23.27 1.55
C ASN A 577 10.47 22.37 1.91
N MET A 578 9.24 22.77 1.57
CA MET A 578 8.06 21.91 1.72
C MET A 578 7.97 20.94 0.54
N ALA A 579 7.57 19.70 0.80
CA ALA A 579 7.33 18.70 -0.24
C ALA A 579 5.84 18.68 -0.63
N ASP A 580 5.56 18.42 -1.91
CA ASP A 580 4.20 18.14 -2.40
C ASP A 580 3.70 16.74 -1.98
N TYR A 581 2.46 16.38 -2.34
CA TYR A 581 1.94 15.03 -2.05
C TYR A 581 2.64 13.92 -2.85
N HIS A 582 3.49 14.26 -3.81
CA HIS A 582 4.37 13.32 -4.48
C HIS A 582 5.71 13.16 -3.77
N GLY A 583 5.99 13.93 -2.72
CA GLY A 583 7.23 13.90 -1.98
C GLY A 583 8.35 14.71 -2.62
N LEU A 584 8.03 15.56 -3.62
CA LEU A 584 8.98 16.38 -4.37
C LEU A 584 9.02 17.79 -3.80
N HIS A 585 10.22 18.33 -3.62
CA HIS A 585 10.44 19.73 -3.27
C HIS A 585 10.40 20.61 -4.54
N PRO A 586 10.21 21.94 -4.42
CA PRO A 586 10.27 22.87 -5.57
C PRO A 586 11.56 22.72 -6.37
N LEU A 587 12.69 22.47 -5.68
CA LEU A 587 13.98 22.22 -6.32
C LEU A 587 13.96 20.98 -7.23
N HIS A 588 13.31 19.90 -6.80
CA HIS A 588 13.17 18.67 -7.60
C HIS A 588 12.35 18.92 -8.86
N LEU A 589 11.27 19.70 -8.76
CA LEU A 589 10.43 20.04 -9.90
C LEU A 589 11.18 20.90 -10.94
N ALA A 590 12.00 21.85 -10.49
CA ALA A 590 12.86 22.65 -11.36
C ALA A 590 13.87 21.78 -12.14
N VAL A 591 14.45 20.78 -11.48
CA VAL A 591 15.36 19.81 -12.13
C VAL A 591 14.62 18.98 -13.16
N CYS A 592 13.43 18.45 -12.84
CA CYS A 592 12.61 17.67 -13.79
C CYS A 592 12.23 18.45 -15.05
N LYS A 593 12.26 19.79 -15.01
CA LYS A 593 12.01 20.65 -16.18
C LYS A 593 13.27 21.10 -16.90
N GLY A 594 14.46 20.81 -16.37
CA GLY A 594 15.73 21.27 -16.93
C GLY A 594 15.99 22.77 -16.71
N GLY A 595 15.29 23.42 -15.77
CA GLY A 595 15.34 24.87 -15.57
C GLY A 595 16.54 25.33 -14.74
N GLU A 596 17.71 25.49 -15.36
CA GLU A 596 18.95 25.94 -14.69
C GLU A 596 18.79 27.28 -13.94
N ARG A 597 18.08 28.25 -14.54
CA ARG A 597 17.84 29.56 -13.89
C ARG A 597 16.92 29.45 -12.68
N CYS A 598 15.88 28.62 -12.78
CA CYS A 598 14.97 28.36 -11.66
C CYS A 598 15.70 27.67 -10.51
N LEU A 599 16.62 26.75 -10.83
CA LEU A 599 17.47 26.07 -9.86
C LEU A 599 18.33 27.05 -9.06
N ARG A 600 19.04 27.96 -9.74
CA ARG A 600 19.85 29.01 -9.08
C ARG A 600 19.00 29.87 -8.14
N LEU A 601 17.86 30.36 -8.63
CA LEU A 601 16.95 31.20 -7.84
C LEU A 601 16.41 30.49 -6.59
N LEU A 602 16.08 29.19 -6.69
CA LEU A 602 15.60 28.43 -5.53
C LEU A 602 16.68 28.26 -4.47
N VAL A 603 17.93 28.00 -4.87
CA VAL A 603 19.04 27.86 -3.92
C VAL A 603 19.42 29.21 -3.30
N GLU A 604 19.45 30.29 -4.08
CA GLU A 604 19.56 31.66 -3.56
C GLU A 604 18.44 31.97 -2.55
N GLY A 605 17.24 31.44 -2.78
CA GLY A 605 16.08 31.50 -1.89
C GLY A 605 16.10 30.50 -0.72
N GLY A 606 17.22 29.83 -0.42
CA GLY A 606 17.36 28.96 0.75
C GLY A 606 16.87 27.51 0.59
N ALA A 607 16.73 27.01 -0.65
CA ALA A 607 16.43 25.60 -0.91
C ALA A 607 17.57 24.68 -0.47
N LYS A 608 17.23 23.60 0.24
CA LYS A 608 18.18 22.54 0.61
C LYS A 608 18.52 21.67 -0.61
N ILE A 609 19.74 21.80 -1.11
CA ILE A 609 20.23 21.10 -2.32
C ILE A 609 20.20 19.57 -2.15
N ASN A 610 20.60 19.08 -0.97
CA ASN A 610 20.72 17.66 -0.67
C ASN A 610 19.44 17.06 -0.05
N ALA A 611 18.29 17.74 -0.15
CA ALA A 611 17.03 17.21 0.37
C ALA A 611 16.61 15.95 -0.43
N PRO A 612 16.36 14.80 0.22
CA PRO A 612 15.87 13.61 -0.46
C PRO A 612 14.36 13.70 -0.76
N GLU A 613 13.94 13.22 -1.93
CA GLU A 613 12.53 12.98 -2.25
C GLU A 613 11.95 11.90 -1.31
N GLN A 614 10.71 12.08 -0.84
CA GLN A 614 10.12 11.19 0.17
C GLN A 614 9.79 9.79 -0.35
N LYS A 615 9.68 9.57 -1.67
CA LYS A 615 9.33 8.24 -2.24
C LYS A 615 10.53 7.31 -2.39
N SER A 616 11.60 7.82 -2.97
CA SER A 616 12.75 7.04 -3.45
C SER A 616 14.05 7.40 -2.72
N GLY A 617 14.05 8.51 -1.97
CA GLY A 617 15.26 9.09 -1.40
C GLY A 617 16.14 9.78 -2.45
N CYS A 618 15.65 10.03 -3.65
CA CYS A 618 16.42 10.71 -4.70
C CYS A 618 16.69 12.17 -4.33
N SER A 619 17.96 12.58 -4.36
CA SER A 619 18.32 14.00 -4.32
C SER A 619 18.11 14.68 -5.68
N ALA A 620 18.17 16.01 -5.71
CA ALA A 620 18.14 16.80 -6.95
C ALA A 620 19.16 16.31 -8.00
N LEU A 621 20.36 15.90 -7.57
CA LEU A 621 21.40 15.38 -8.46
C LEU A 621 21.02 14.01 -9.06
N HIS A 622 20.40 13.11 -8.27
CA HIS A 622 19.91 11.84 -8.79
C HIS A 622 18.86 12.04 -9.89
N LEU A 623 17.95 13.00 -9.70
CA LEU A 623 16.93 13.33 -10.69
C LEU A 623 17.55 13.92 -11.97
N ALA A 624 18.52 14.83 -11.85
CA ALA A 624 19.21 15.40 -13.00
C ALA A 624 19.94 14.32 -13.83
N VAL A 625 20.59 13.38 -13.16
CA VAL A 625 21.27 12.24 -13.80
C VAL A 625 20.27 11.28 -14.44
N ARG A 626 19.14 10.99 -13.77
CA ARG A 626 18.10 10.10 -14.27
C ARG A 626 17.48 10.63 -15.57
N GLU A 627 17.17 11.91 -15.63
CA GLU A 627 16.62 12.58 -16.82
C GLU A 627 17.70 12.96 -17.86
N ASN A 628 18.98 12.66 -17.60
CA ASN A 628 20.14 12.94 -18.45
C ASN A 628 20.36 14.45 -18.75
N TYR A 629 20.07 15.32 -17.77
CA TYR A 629 20.31 16.76 -17.88
C TYR A 629 21.73 17.13 -17.48
N PHE A 630 22.68 16.93 -18.41
CA PHE A 630 24.11 17.22 -18.20
C PHE A 630 24.37 18.63 -17.67
N LYS A 631 23.74 19.65 -18.26
CA LYS A 631 23.98 21.04 -17.87
C LYS A 631 23.47 21.36 -16.46
N VAL A 632 22.33 20.79 -16.06
CA VAL A 632 21.77 20.94 -14.71
C VAL A 632 22.60 20.15 -13.70
N ALA A 633 23.10 18.97 -14.07
CA ALA A 633 24.03 18.22 -13.24
C ALA A 633 25.35 18.97 -13.03
N CYS A 634 25.91 19.59 -14.09
CA CYS A 634 27.08 20.47 -13.98
C CYS A 634 26.85 21.57 -12.95
N THR A 635 25.77 22.36 -13.10
CA THR A 635 25.54 23.50 -12.20
C THR A 635 25.30 23.06 -10.76
N LEU A 636 24.60 21.94 -10.54
CA LEU A 636 24.45 21.35 -9.21
C LEU A 636 25.80 21.01 -8.56
N ILE A 637 26.73 20.45 -9.32
CA ILE A 637 28.04 20.01 -8.80
C ILE A 637 29.00 21.20 -8.64
N THR A 638 29.17 22.01 -9.69
CA THR A 638 30.22 23.04 -9.73
C THR A 638 29.84 24.32 -8.99
N GLU A 639 28.59 24.78 -9.17
CA GLU A 639 28.15 26.08 -8.62
C GLU A 639 27.50 25.88 -7.25
N LEU A 640 26.66 24.86 -7.11
CA LEU A 640 25.84 24.65 -5.91
C LEU A 640 26.43 23.66 -4.92
N LYS A 641 27.56 23.02 -5.24
CA LYS A 641 28.27 22.06 -4.36
C LYS A 641 27.37 20.95 -3.80
N ALA A 642 26.53 20.37 -4.67
CA ALA A 642 25.71 19.22 -4.31
C ALA A 642 26.58 18.01 -3.91
N ASP A 643 26.13 17.23 -2.92
CA ASP A 643 26.87 16.04 -2.49
C ASP A 643 26.68 14.90 -3.50
N VAL A 644 27.80 14.47 -4.10
CA VAL A 644 27.85 13.43 -5.14
C VAL A 644 27.74 12.02 -4.57
N ASN A 645 27.90 11.83 -3.26
CA ASN A 645 27.92 10.52 -2.60
C ASN A 645 26.61 10.16 -1.90
N MET A 646 25.59 11.01 -1.99
CA MET A 646 24.28 10.73 -1.40
C MET A 646 23.69 9.43 -1.96
N CYS A 647 23.06 8.64 -1.10
CA CYS A 647 22.40 7.40 -1.49
C CYS A 647 20.87 7.55 -1.49
N THR A 648 20.23 6.98 -2.50
CA THR A 648 18.78 6.71 -2.49
C THR A 648 18.39 5.68 -1.42
N PHE A 649 17.11 5.49 -1.13
CA PHE A 649 16.64 4.43 -0.22
C PHE A 649 17.00 3.02 -0.68
N GLY A 650 17.28 2.84 -1.98
CA GLY A 650 17.80 1.60 -2.56
C GLY A 650 19.32 1.45 -2.48
N GLY A 651 20.03 2.38 -1.82
CA GLY A 651 21.50 2.36 -1.70
C GLY A 651 22.26 2.82 -2.95
N ASN A 652 21.56 3.26 -4.00
CA ASN A 652 22.21 3.74 -5.23
C ASN A 652 22.71 5.18 -5.07
N THR A 653 23.96 5.43 -5.46
CA THR A 653 24.52 6.78 -5.64
C THR A 653 24.19 7.33 -7.03
N PRO A 654 24.37 8.65 -7.29
CA PRO A 654 24.17 9.23 -8.61
C PRO A 654 25.01 8.54 -9.70
N LEU A 655 26.22 8.08 -9.35
CA LEU A 655 27.10 7.36 -10.28
C LEU A 655 26.50 6.02 -10.73
N HIS A 656 25.85 5.27 -9.83
CA HIS A 656 25.12 4.05 -10.19
C HIS A 656 24.01 4.34 -11.21
N LEU A 657 23.28 5.45 -11.03
CA LEU A 657 22.25 5.87 -11.98
C LEU A 657 22.86 6.28 -13.32
N ALA A 658 23.95 7.05 -13.33
CA ALA A 658 24.63 7.45 -14.56
C ALA A 658 25.14 6.24 -15.37
N ALA A 659 25.70 5.24 -14.67
CA ALA A 659 26.15 3.98 -15.26
C ALA A 659 24.98 3.20 -15.88
N SER A 660 23.84 3.12 -15.18
CA SER A 660 22.63 2.44 -15.71
C SER A 660 22.06 3.10 -16.97
N ARG A 661 22.27 4.42 -17.12
CA ARG A 661 21.82 5.20 -18.29
C ARG A 661 22.81 5.15 -19.46
N SER A 662 24.00 4.57 -19.28
CA SER A 662 25.08 4.55 -20.28
C SER A 662 25.41 5.96 -20.81
N SER A 663 25.56 6.95 -19.91
CA SER A 663 25.94 8.33 -20.24
C SER A 663 27.40 8.61 -19.84
N PRO A 664 28.39 8.43 -20.75
CA PRO A 664 29.79 8.65 -20.44
C PRO A 664 30.10 10.05 -19.88
N PRO A 665 29.53 11.15 -20.43
CA PRO A 665 29.82 12.49 -19.92
C PRO A 665 29.40 12.68 -18.46
N LEU A 666 28.25 12.13 -18.05
CA LEU A 666 27.79 12.21 -16.67
C LEU A 666 28.64 11.35 -15.73
N CYS A 667 29.03 10.15 -16.16
CA CYS A 667 29.94 9.29 -15.39
C CYS A 667 31.30 9.97 -15.18
N SER A 668 31.92 10.49 -16.24
CA SER A 668 33.20 11.19 -16.14
C SER A 668 33.12 12.42 -15.23
N MET A 669 32.04 13.20 -15.31
CA MET A 669 31.83 14.35 -14.44
C MET A 669 31.67 13.94 -12.96
N LEU A 670 30.87 12.92 -12.67
CA LEU A 670 30.64 12.44 -11.31
C LEU A 670 31.90 11.81 -10.70
N ILE A 671 32.70 11.11 -11.49
CA ILE A 671 34.00 10.56 -11.06
C ILE A 671 34.96 11.70 -10.74
N ALA A 672 35.12 12.67 -11.65
CA ALA A 672 35.98 13.83 -11.42
C ALA A 672 35.55 14.65 -10.19
N ALA A 673 34.25 14.78 -9.95
CA ALA A 673 33.71 15.46 -8.77
C ALA A 673 33.86 14.63 -7.48
N GLY A 674 33.83 13.30 -7.56
CA GLY A 674 34.06 12.38 -6.44
C GLY A 674 35.51 12.32 -5.99
N GLU A 675 36.46 12.33 -6.93
CA GLU A 675 37.91 12.31 -6.65
C GLU A 675 38.39 13.58 -5.92
N MET A 676 37.74 14.72 -6.14
CA MET A 676 38.07 15.97 -5.43
C MET A 676 37.76 15.92 -3.92
N HIS A 677 36.94 14.97 -3.45
CA HIS A 677 36.45 14.92 -2.08
C HIS A 677 36.86 13.68 -1.27
N ALA A 678 37.56 12.68 -1.87
CA ALA A 678 37.86 11.40 -1.22
C ALA A 678 39.36 11.08 -1.17
N TYR A 679 40.00 11.29 -0.02
CA TYR A 679 41.24 10.60 0.37
C TYR A 679 40.92 9.19 0.91
N PRO A 680 41.88 8.24 0.87
CA PRO A 680 41.61 6.89 0.38
C PRO A 680 41.67 5.83 1.50
N LEU A 681 40.53 5.29 1.94
CA LEU A 681 40.52 4.08 2.80
C LEU A 681 39.34 3.12 2.58
N LEU A 682 38.46 3.37 1.60
CA LEU A 682 37.27 2.53 1.36
C LEU A 682 37.11 2.03 -0.08
N THR A 683 38.15 2.17 -0.91
CA THR A 683 38.06 1.91 -2.36
C THR A 683 38.12 0.44 -2.77
N ILE A 684 38.29 -0.53 -1.86
CA ILE A 684 38.51 -1.94 -2.27
C ILE A 684 37.21 -2.68 -2.63
N GLN A 685 36.06 -2.30 -2.09
CA GLN A 685 34.79 -3.03 -2.34
C GLN A 685 33.97 -2.48 -3.51
N CYS A 686 34.00 -1.16 -3.74
CA CYS A 686 33.33 -0.55 -4.90
C CYS A 686 34.09 -0.73 -6.21
N MET A 687 35.41 -0.96 -6.16
CA MET A 687 36.22 -1.21 -7.37
C MET A 687 35.88 -2.55 -8.02
N SER A 688 35.53 -3.61 -7.28
CA SER A 688 35.23 -4.94 -7.88
C SER A 688 34.07 -4.89 -8.89
N TYR A 689 32.98 -4.17 -8.57
CA TYR A 689 31.79 -4.13 -9.42
C TYR A 689 31.92 -3.12 -10.57
N ALA A 690 32.62 -2.00 -10.35
CA ALA A 690 32.91 -1.03 -11.42
C ALA A 690 33.92 -1.61 -12.42
N TRP A 691 34.87 -2.42 -11.96
CA TRP A 691 35.90 -3.07 -12.78
C TRP A 691 35.33 -4.17 -13.68
N ASP A 692 34.40 -4.99 -13.18
CA ASP A 692 33.71 -6.00 -14.00
C ASP A 692 32.92 -5.37 -15.16
N VAL A 693 32.30 -4.21 -14.93
CA VAL A 693 31.58 -3.46 -15.98
C VAL A 693 32.55 -2.76 -16.93
N PHE A 694 33.63 -2.16 -16.43
CA PHE A 694 34.65 -1.51 -17.25
C PHE A 694 35.35 -2.50 -18.19
N ILE A 695 35.78 -3.66 -17.67
CA ILE A 695 36.38 -4.73 -18.47
C ILE A 695 35.36 -5.27 -19.49
N SER A 696 34.11 -5.53 -19.09
CA SER A 696 33.11 -6.06 -20.03
C SER A 696 32.71 -5.05 -21.11
N VAL A 697 32.76 -3.74 -20.86
CA VAL A 697 32.39 -2.70 -21.83
C VAL A 697 33.57 -2.35 -22.73
N CYS A 698 34.79 -2.25 -22.20
CA CYS A 698 35.99 -1.93 -22.97
C CYS A 698 36.44 -3.10 -23.85
N LEU A 699 36.43 -4.35 -23.35
CA LEU A 699 36.74 -5.52 -24.19
C LEU A 699 35.68 -5.78 -25.26
N LYS A 700 34.39 -5.54 -24.98
CA LYS A 700 33.32 -5.70 -26.00
C LYS A 700 33.29 -4.57 -27.04
N ARG A 701 33.72 -3.35 -26.69
CA ARG A 701 33.77 -2.21 -27.64
C ARG A 701 35.08 -2.13 -28.43
N GLY A 702 36.15 -2.75 -27.95
CA GLY A 702 37.44 -2.83 -28.67
C GLY A 702 37.49 -3.87 -29.79
N TYR A 703 36.46 -4.70 -29.96
CA TYR A 703 36.32 -5.60 -31.11
C TYR A 703 35.88 -4.78 -32.34
N THR A 704 36.83 -4.15 -33.02
CA THR A 704 36.63 -3.72 -34.41
C THR A 704 36.61 -4.96 -35.31
N GLU A 705 35.98 -4.84 -36.48
CA GLU A 705 35.72 -5.92 -37.46
C GLU A 705 36.97 -6.68 -37.98
N ARG A 706 38.17 -6.41 -37.45
CA ARG A 706 39.42 -7.11 -37.75
C ARG A 706 39.98 -7.96 -36.60
N GLY A 707 39.25 -8.12 -35.50
CA GLY A 707 39.63 -9.06 -34.43
C GLY A 707 40.97 -8.75 -33.75
N GLN A 708 41.37 -7.47 -33.70
CA GLN A 708 42.58 -7.00 -33.01
C GLN A 708 42.25 -5.81 -32.13
N LEU A 709 42.79 -5.80 -30.90
CA LEU A 709 42.82 -4.62 -30.04
C LEU A 709 43.88 -3.65 -30.59
N ASP A 710 43.51 -2.39 -30.83
CA ASP A 710 44.44 -1.38 -31.34
C ASP A 710 45.61 -1.15 -30.35
N SER A 711 46.84 -1.06 -30.89
CA SER A 711 48.09 -0.92 -30.13
C SER A 711 48.07 0.27 -29.15
N GLU A 712 47.42 1.36 -29.52
CA GLU A 712 47.27 2.55 -28.66
C GLU A 712 46.36 2.30 -27.45
N THR A 713 45.32 1.46 -27.61
CA THR A 713 44.38 1.09 -26.55
C THR A 713 45.01 0.11 -25.57
N LEU A 714 45.83 -0.82 -26.09
CA LEU A 714 46.65 -1.74 -25.31
C LEU A 714 47.69 -1.01 -24.47
N SER A 715 48.35 0.00 -25.04
CA SER A 715 49.34 0.82 -24.32
C SER A 715 48.70 1.59 -23.15
N LYS A 716 47.54 2.23 -23.36
CA LYS A 716 46.78 2.93 -22.30
C LYS A 716 46.27 1.97 -21.22
N LEU A 717 45.85 0.76 -21.58
CA LEU A 717 45.47 -0.29 -20.63
C LEU A 717 46.67 -0.75 -19.79
N CYS A 718 47.85 -0.87 -20.40
CA CYS A 718 49.07 -1.25 -19.68
C CYS A 718 49.54 -0.17 -18.70
N GLU A 719 49.44 1.12 -19.05
CA GLU A 719 49.70 2.23 -18.10
C GLU A 719 48.71 2.25 -16.93
N LEU A 720 47.42 1.98 -17.18
CA LEU A 720 46.42 1.94 -16.11
C LEU A 720 46.61 0.73 -15.17
N LEU A 721 47.15 -0.37 -15.69
CA LEU A 721 47.44 -1.59 -14.92
C LEU A 721 48.73 -1.47 -14.09
N SER A 722 49.71 -0.69 -14.54
CA SER A 722 50.94 -0.44 -13.76
C SER A 722 50.72 0.54 -12.60
N LEU A 723 49.70 1.40 -12.67
CA LEU A 723 49.37 2.37 -11.63
C LEU A 723 48.55 1.80 -10.44
N ASN A 724 47.86 0.67 -10.62
CA ASN A 724 46.83 0.20 -9.68
C ASN A 724 47.07 -1.20 -9.05
N ASP A 725 48.26 -1.77 -9.23
CA ASP A 725 48.71 -3.03 -8.59
C ASP A 725 47.63 -4.16 -8.61
N VAL A 726 47.12 -4.45 -9.81
CA VAL A 726 46.03 -5.40 -10.02
C VAL A 726 46.55 -6.84 -9.87
N PRO A 727 45.84 -7.74 -9.14
CA PRO A 727 46.25 -9.14 -9.01
C PRO A 727 46.15 -9.88 -10.36
N TRP A 728 47.30 -10.07 -11.01
CA TRP A 728 47.43 -10.65 -12.36
C TRP A 728 46.76 -12.03 -12.52
N ARG A 729 46.58 -12.80 -11.44
CA ARG A 729 45.89 -14.10 -11.46
C ARG A 729 44.39 -13.98 -11.78
N GLN A 730 43.72 -12.93 -11.32
CA GLN A 730 42.30 -12.68 -11.65
C GLN A 730 42.14 -12.25 -13.11
N LEU A 731 43.11 -11.49 -13.64
CA LEU A 731 43.18 -11.15 -15.07
C LEU A 731 43.36 -12.43 -15.93
N ALA A 732 44.28 -13.32 -15.52
CA ALA A 732 44.54 -14.59 -16.20
C ALA A 732 43.31 -15.52 -16.21
N GLU A 733 42.54 -15.56 -15.12
CA GLU A 733 41.29 -16.30 -15.02
C GLU A 733 40.23 -15.78 -15.98
N LYS A 734 40.04 -14.46 -16.05
CA LYS A 734 39.04 -13.84 -16.92
C LYS A 734 39.40 -13.91 -18.41
N LEU A 735 40.70 -13.94 -18.74
CA LEU A 735 41.20 -14.19 -20.10
C LEU A 735 41.28 -15.69 -20.45
N ASN A 736 40.86 -16.57 -19.54
CA ASN A 736 40.87 -18.02 -19.70
C ASN A 736 42.28 -18.62 -19.95
N MET A 737 43.32 -17.95 -19.44
CA MET A 737 44.74 -18.31 -19.60
C MET A 737 45.37 -18.82 -18.29
N LEU A 738 44.56 -19.28 -17.33
CA LEU A 738 44.99 -19.83 -16.04
C LEU A 738 46.00 -20.99 -16.17
N SER A 739 45.92 -21.78 -17.24
CA SER A 739 46.84 -22.88 -17.51
C SER A 739 48.29 -22.39 -17.71
N LEU A 740 48.48 -21.17 -18.21
CA LEU A 740 49.79 -20.56 -18.45
C LEU A 740 50.25 -19.67 -17.28
N ALA A 741 49.45 -19.56 -16.21
CA ALA A 741 49.73 -18.65 -15.09
C ALA A 741 51.08 -18.92 -14.42
N HIS A 742 51.50 -20.19 -14.35
CA HIS A 742 52.78 -20.58 -13.74
C HIS A 742 54.01 -19.96 -14.43
N LEU A 743 53.93 -19.66 -15.75
CA LEU A 743 55.02 -19.05 -16.52
C LEU A 743 55.23 -17.57 -16.20
N TYR A 744 54.17 -16.88 -15.78
CA TYR A 744 54.20 -15.43 -15.54
C TYR A 744 54.45 -15.06 -14.08
N GLN A 745 54.43 -16.05 -13.17
CA GLN A 745 54.59 -15.85 -11.73
C GLN A 745 55.96 -15.26 -11.33
N GLU A 746 57.00 -15.51 -12.12
CA GLU A 746 58.36 -14.98 -11.91
C GLU A 746 58.70 -13.78 -12.80
N SER A 747 57.76 -13.33 -13.64
CA SER A 747 58.01 -12.21 -14.54
C SER A 747 57.83 -10.86 -13.83
N PRO A 748 58.66 -9.84 -14.11
CA PRO A 748 58.61 -8.55 -13.42
C PRO A 748 57.36 -7.72 -13.74
N LEU A 749 56.66 -8.02 -14.85
CA LEU A 749 55.42 -7.35 -15.29
C LEU A 749 54.40 -8.38 -15.83
N PRO A 750 53.77 -9.18 -14.95
CA PRO A 750 52.94 -10.32 -15.36
C PRO A 750 51.68 -9.93 -16.14
N CYS A 751 51.04 -8.80 -15.81
CA CYS A 751 49.86 -8.31 -16.54
C CYS A 751 50.18 -7.89 -17.98
N HIS A 752 51.36 -7.31 -18.22
CA HIS A 752 51.78 -6.83 -19.54
C HIS A 752 52.07 -8.01 -20.47
N ASN A 753 52.88 -8.97 -20.01
CA ASN A 753 53.23 -10.17 -20.77
C ASN A 753 52.01 -11.05 -21.09
N LEU A 754 51.00 -11.06 -20.20
CA LEU A 754 49.78 -11.84 -20.41
C LEU A 754 48.87 -11.21 -21.48
N LEU A 755 48.80 -9.88 -21.54
CA LEU A 755 48.06 -9.14 -22.58
C LEU A 755 48.78 -9.20 -23.95
N GLU A 756 50.11 -9.11 -23.97
CA GLU A 756 50.90 -9.24 -25.19
C GLU A 756 50.79 -10.65 -25.79
N ASN A 757 50.88 -11.70 -24.97
CA ASN A 757 50.67 -13.07 -25.43
C ASN A 757 49.24 -13.33 -25.90
N TYR A 758 48.22 -12.73 -25.26
CA TYR A 758 46.84 -12.81 -25.73
C TYR A 758 46.67 -12.17 -27.13
N GLN A 759 47.38 -11.07 -27.41
CA GLN A 759 47.40 -10.43 -28.73
C GLN A 759 48.04 -11.32 -29.80
N VAL A 760 49.09 -12.06 -29.43
CA VAL A 760 49.79 -12.99 -30.33
C VAL A 760 49.01 -14.28 -30.55
N SER A 761 48.33 -14.81 -29.52
CA SER A 761 47.67 -16.11 -29.57
C SER A 761 46.27 -16.11 -30.21
N LYS A 762 45.72 -14.94 -30.56
CA LYS A 762 44.35 -14.77 -31.11
C LYS A 762 43.33 -15.68 -30.40
N GLY A 763 43.15 -15.47 -29.09
CA GLY A 763 42.32 -16.26 -28.17
C GLY A 763 41.32 -17.22 -28.86
N VAL A 764 41.62 -18.52 -28.79
CA VAL A 764 40.70 -19.59 -29.17
C VAL A 764 39.69 -19.82 -28.06
#